data_AF-H0XMV4-F1
#
_entry.id   AF-H0XMV4-F1
#
_cell.length_a   1.000
_cell.length_b   1.000
_cell.length_c   1.000
_cell.angle_alpha   90.00
_cell.angle_beta   90.00
_cell.angle_gamma   90.00
#
_symmetry.space_group_name_H-M   'P 1'
#
loop_
_entity.id
_entity.type
_entity.pdbx_description
1 polymer ?
#
loop_
_entity_poly.entity_id
_entity_poly.type
_entity_poly.pdbx_seq_one_letter_code
_entity_poly.pdbx_strand_id
1 'polypeptide(L)'
;NIQIKTLADDVRDRITSFRKSTVKKEKPLIQHPIDSQVGMSEFPAAQPLYDERSLNLSEKEVLDLFEKMMEDMNLSEEKKAPLRNKDFTTKREMVVQYISATAKSVIDSILTGGLRNSKHECTLSSQEYVHELRSGISDEKLLNCLESLRVSLTSNPVSWVNNFGHEGLGLLLDELEKLLDKKQQENIDKKNQYKLIQCLKAFMNNKFGLQRILGDERSLLLLARAIDPKQPNMMTEIVKILSAICIVGEENILEKLLGAITTAAEKINRERFSSIVEGLENHEALQLQVACMQFINALVTSPYELDFRIHLRNEFLRSGLKSMLPDLKEKENDELDIQLKVFDENKEDDLTELSHRLNDILAFFLYLLFTDMNEIYHLLYNMLKDTAAENYLLSILQHFLLIRNDYYIRPQYYKIIEECVSQIVLHCSGMDPDFKYRQRLDIDLTHLIDSCVNKAKVEESEQKAVEFSKKFDEEFTARQEAQAELQKKEEKIKELETEIQQLRTQAHGLSASSGVPPPPPPLPGAGPPPPPPPPAPPLPGGIPLPPPLPLPGMTGIPPPPWFGGPPPPPPPGGLPPPGAIVDLPYGMKQKKIYKPEVSMKRINWSKIEPKELSENCFWLKVKEEKFENPDLFAKLALTFATQRK
;
A
#
# COMPACT_ATOMS: atom_id res chain seq x y z
N ASN A 1 -1.70 20.06 23.19
CA ASN A 1 -0.60 19.42 23.93
C ASN A 1 -0.52 17.95 23.56
N ILE A 2 0.12 17.67 22.43
CA ILE A 2 0.41 16.31 21.96
C ILE A 2 1.77 15.96 22.56
N GLN A 3 1.85 14.93 23.39
CA GLN A 3 3.10 14.40 23.93
C GLN A 3 3.84 13.70 22.77
N ILE A 4 5.05 14.17 22.43
CA ILE A 4 5.80 13.67 21.27
C ILE A 4 6.93 12.78 21.76
N LYS A 5 6.91 11.51 21.35
CA LYS A 5 7.93 10.49 21.58
C LYS A 5 8.76 10.30 20.30
N THR A 6 9.98 9.81 20.41
CA THR A 6 10.83 9.52 19.24
C THR A 6 10.32 8.28 18.50
N LEU A 7 10.66 8.09 17.22
CA LEU A 7 10.27 6.90 16.44
C LEU A 7 10.65 5.59 17.16
N ALA A 8 11.81 5.58 17.82
CA ALA A 8 12.28 4.46 18.63
C ALA A 8 11.46 4.27 19.92
N ASP A 9 11.03 5.36 20.56
CA ASP A 9 10.20 5.34 21.76
C ASP A 9 8.73 4.97 21.44
N ASP A 10 8.18 5.41 20.31
CA ASP A 10 6.82 5.08 19.85
C ASP A 10 6.69 3.62 19.39
N VAL A 11 7.69 3.12 18.65
CA VAL A 11 7.76 1.70 18.30
C VAL A 11 7.89 0.85 19.57
N ARG A 12 8.75 1.25 20.52
CA ARG A 12 8.89 0.56 21.81
C ARG A 12 7.60 0.61 22.64
N ASP A 13 6.92 1.75 22.69
CA ASP A 13 5.73 1.95 23.51
C ASP A 13 4.48 1.30 22.92
N ARG A 14 4.32 1.24 21.60
CA ARG A 14 3.26 0.43 20.97
C ARG A 14 3.57 -1.06 21.08
N ILE A 15 4.80 -1.51 20.88
CA ILE A 15 5.21 -2.91 21.17
C ILE A 15 4.95 -3.26 22.65
N THR A 16 5.21 -2.33 23.56
CA THR A 16 4.91 -2.52 25.00
C THR A 16 3.42 -2.37 25.32
N SER A 17 2.66 -1.61 24.54
CA SER A 17 1.19 -1.49 24.61
C SER A 17 0.53 -2.79 24.15
N PHE A 18 1.02 -3.39 23.06
CA PHE A 18 0.63 -4.74 22.63
C PHE A 18 0.94 -5.78 23.72
N ARG A 19 1.99 -5.57 24.54
CA ARG A 19 2.26 -6.38 25.74
C ARG A 19 1.39 -6.06 26.97
N LYS A 20 0.69 -4.91 27.00
CA LYS A 20 -0.08 -4.44 28.18
C LYS A 20 -1.60 -4.61 28.04
N SER A 21 -2.13 -4.77 26.83
CA SER A 21 -3.55 -5.15 26.64
C SER A 21 -3.82 -6.61 27.01
N THR A 22 -2.79 -7.44 27.08
CA THR A 22 -2.86 -8.86 27.41
C THR A 22 -1.87 -9.17 28.55
N VAL A 23 -2.40 -9.63 29.68
CA VAL A 23 -1.68 -10.10 30.90
C VAL A 23 -1.36 -9.04 31.97
N LYS A 24 -2.27 -8.92 32.95
CA LYS A 24 -1.90 -8.58 34.33
C LYS A 24 -1.23 -9.81 34.96
N LYS A 25 0.07 -9.75 35.23
CA LYS A 25 0.72 -10.59 36.25
C LYS A 25 1.96 -9.89 36.80
N GLU A 26 1.90 -9.59 38.10
CA GLU A 26 3.05 -9.16 38.91
C GLU A 26 4.18 -10.19 38.86
N LYS A 27 5.43 -9.69 38.85
CA LYS A 27 6.60 -10.44 39.32
C LYS A 27 7.48 -9.56 40.21
N PRO A 28 8.22 -10.17 41.15
CA PRO A 28 8.65 -9.54 42.40
C PRO A 28 10.00 -8.82 42.28
N LEU A 29 10.19 -7.86 43.19
CA LEU A 29 11.45 -7.19 43.49
C LEU A 29 12.53 -8.21 43.89
N ILE A 30 13.67 -8.19 43.20
CA ILE A 30 14.92 -8.77 43.69
C ILE A 30 15.94 -7.63 43.80
N GLN A 31 16.18 -7.20 45.04
CA GLN A 31 17.38 -6.45 45.45
C GLN A 31 18.53 -7.43 45.59
N HIS A 32 19.77 -6.97 45.31
CA HIS A 32 21.05 -7.25 46.02
C HIS A 32 22.20 -6.64 45.17
N PRO A 33 23.42 -6.43 45.72
CA PRO A 33 23.78 -5.57 46.85
C PRO A 33 24.84 -4.51 46.45
N ILE A 34 24.99 -3.51 47.32
CA ILE A 34 25.99 -2.45 47.29
C ILE A 34 27.38 -3.05 47.53
N ASP A 35 28.39 -2.67 46.73
CA ASP A 35 29.76 -2.63 47.26
C ASP A 35 30.70 -1.59 46.61
N SER A 36 31.26 -0.77 47.52
CA SER A 36 32.63 -0.27 47.59
C SER A 36 33.18 0.78 46.60
N GLN A 37 33.44 1.97 47.18
CA GLN A 37 34.22 3.09 46.65
C GLN A 37 35.68 2.73 46.34
N VAL A 38 36.23 3.29 45.25
CA VAL A 38 37.69 3.49 45.08
C VAL A 38 37.95 4.93 44.61
N GLY A 39 38.94 5.55 45.25
CA GLY A 39 39.20 6.98 45.26
C GLY A 39 39.73 7.59 43.96
N MET A 40 39.51 8.90 43.86
CA MET A 40 39.92 9.77 42.76
C MET A 40 41.45 9.84 42.62
N SER A 41 41.93 9.68 41.39
CA SER A 41 43.26 10.12 40.97
C SER A 41 43.06 11.25 39.95
N GLU A 42 43.63 12.41 40.25
CA GLU A 42 43.54 13.66 39.48
C GLU A 42 44.12 13.50 38.07
N PHE A 43 43.39 13.99 37.06
CA PHE A 43 43.94 14.33 35.74
C PHE A 43 44.00 15.87 35.62
N PRO A 44 45.05 16.42 34.97
CA PRO A 44 45.29 17.86 34.94
C PRO A 44 44.28 18.61 34.06
N ALA A 45 43.84 19.77 34.54
CA ALA A 45 42.89 20.65 33.87
C ALA A 45 43.42 21.16 32.52
N ALA A 46 42.71 20.86 31.44
CA ALA A 46 42.87 21.56 30.17
C ALA A 46 42.21 22.94 30.28
N GLN A 47 42.99 24.01 30.10
CA GLN A 47 42.45 25.37 30.04
C GLN A 47 41.66 25.57 28.73
N PRO A 48 40.39 26.01 28.79
CA PRO A 48 39.65 26.41 27.60
C PRO A 48 39.94 27.88 27.29
N LEU A 49 40.35 28.16 26.05
CA LEU A 49 40.25 29.49 25.46
C LEU A 49 38.77 29.85 25.34
N TYR A 50 38.24 30.60 26.31
CA TYR A 50 36.86 31.07 26.34
C TYR A 50 36.72 32.35 25.51
N ASP A 51 35.83 32.33 24.52
CA ASP A 51 35.47 33.50 23.71
C ASP A 51 34.49 34.39 24.50
N GLU A 52 34.94 35.60 24.86
CA GLU A 52 34.32 36.56 25.80
C GLU A 52 32.87 36.98 25.43
N ARG A 53 32.44 36.74 24.18
CA ARG A 53 31.08 37.06 23.73
C ARG A 53 30.00 36.09 24.21
N SER A 54 30.38 34.88 24.65
CA SER A 54 29.42 33.82 25.03
C SER A 54 28.84 33.98 26.44
N LEU A 55 29.34 34.95 27.23
CA LEU A 55 29.06 35.06 28.66
C LEU A 55 28.01 36.13 29.03
N ASN A 56 27.52 36.93 28.08
CA ASN A 56 26.57 38.03 28.35
C ASN A 56 25.10 37.67 28.05
N LEU A 57 24.69 36.43 28.33
CA LEU A 57 23.28 36.01 28.21
C LEU A 57 22.55 36.28 29.54
N SER A 58 21.36 36.88 29.47
CA SER A 58 20.47 37.00 30.62
C SER A 58 19.96 35.63 31.08
N GLU A 59 19.52 35.54 32.33
CA GLU A 59 18.97 34.30 32.90
C GLU A 59 17.81 33.73 32.08
N LYS A 60 16.94 34.62 31.58
CA LYS A 60 15.83 34.25 30.70
C LYS A 60 16.34 33.67 29.37
N GLU A 61 17.31 34.31 28.74
CA GLU A 61 17.89 33.83 27.47
C GLU A 61 18.59 32.48 27.63
N VAL A 62 19.28 32.26 28.76
CA VAL A 62 19.90 30.96 29.06
C VAL A 62 18.83 29.87 29.19
N LEU A 63 17.71 30.14 29.88
CA LEU A 63 16.63 29.17 30.02
C LEU A 63 15.90 28.90 28.68
N ASP A 64 15.65 29.95 27.89
CA ASP A 64 15.04 29.82 26.56
C ASP A 64 15.97 29.01 25.62
N LEU A 65 17.28 29.27 25.64
CA LEU A 65 18.28 28.50 24.88
C LEU A 65 18.46 27.07 25.41
N PHE A 66 18.28 26.84 26.71
CA PHE A 66 18.34 25.51 27.31
C PHE A 66 17.16 24.64 26.86
N GLU A 67 15.94 25.20 26.83
CA GLU A 67 14.78 24.50 26.26
C GLU A 67 14.99 24.23 24.77
N LYS A 68 15.44 25.23 24.00
CA LYS A 68 15.79 25.05 22.58
C LYS A 68 16.84 23.94 22.38
N MET A 69 17.89 23.89 23.18
CA MET A 69 18.92 22.85 23.12
C MET A 69 18.32 21.45 23.35
N MET A 70 17.43 21.29 24.33
CA MET A 70 16.78 20.00 24.59
C MET A 70 15.85 19.57 23.45
N GLU A 71 15.16 20.52 22.81
CA GLU A 71 14.38 20.27 21.59
C GLU A 71 15.28 19.85 20.41
N ASP A 72 16.38 20.58 20.22
CA ASP A 72 17.39 20.32 19.19
C ASP A 72 18.13 18.99 19.40
N MET A 73 18.22 18.48 20.63
CA MET A 73 18.78 17.16 20.93
C MET A 73 17.75 16.01 20.80
N ASN A 74 16.52 16.30 20.35
CA ASN A 74 15.46 15.31 20.11
C ASN A 74 15.15 14.43 21.34
N LEU A 75 15.17 15.03 22.54
CA LEU A 75 14.91 14.30 23.79
C LEU A 75 13.40 14.15 24.04
N SER A 76 12.97 13.00 24.55
CA SER A 76 11.60 12.79 25.04
C SER A 76 11.36 13.52 26.36
N GLU A 77 10.11 13.85 26.71
CA GLU A 77 9.79 14.56 27.97
C GLU A 77 10.31 13.84 29.22
N GLU A 78 10.32 12.51 29.22
CA GLU A 78 10.90 11.70 30.30
C GLU A 78 12.41 11.94 30.47
N LYS A 79 13.13 12.14 29.36
CA LYS A 79 14.57 12.47 29.35
C LYS A 79 14.83 13.96 29.61
N LYS A 80 13.89 14.85 29.27
CA LYS A 80 13.99 16.29 29.58
C LYS A 80 13.77 16.60 31.06
N ALA A 81 12.87 15.87 31.73
CA ALA A 81 12.54 16.08 33.15
C ALA A 81 13.77 16.12 34.09
N PRO A 82 14.71 15.17 34.07
CA PRO A 82 15.91 15.23 34.91
C PRO A 82 16.85 16.38 34.53
N LEU A 83 16.89 16.80 33.27
CA LEU A 83 17.68 17.94 32.81
C LEU A 83 17.10 19.28 33.28
N ARG A 84 15.76 19.40 33.30
CA ARG A 84 15.05 20.57 33.86
C ARG A 84 15.25 20.73 35.36
N ASN A 85 15.49 19.63 36.08
CA ASN A 85 15.74 19.64 37.53
C ASN A 85 17.18 20.02 37.91
N LYS A 86 18.09 20.21 36.95
CA LYS A 86 19.46 20.66 37.22
C LYS A 86 19.50 22.12 37.68
N ASP A 87 20.53 22.46 38.45
CA ASP A 87 20.81 23.82 38.89
C ASP A 87 21.13 24.73 37.70
N PHE A 88 20.97 26.05 37.90
CA PHE A 88 21.13 27.04 36.84
C PHE A 88 22.56 27.09 36.28
N THR A 89 23.58 26.87 37.11
CA THR A 89 24.99 26.88 36.67
C THR A 89 25.25 25.76 35.68
N THR A 90 24.82 24.53 36.00
CA THR A 90 24.94 23.39 35.08
C THR A 90 24.17 23.64 33.77
N LYS A 91 22.96 24.24 33.84
CA LYS A 91 22.19 24.59 32.62
C LYS A 91 22.94 25.59 31.75
N ARG A 92 23.55 26.61 32.36
CA ARG A 92 24.34 27.62 31.65
C ARG A 92 25.56 27.02 30.98
N GLU A 93 26.29 26.14 31.66
CA GLU A 93 27.43 25.43 31.08
C GLU A 93 27.02 24.58 29.86
N MET A 94 25.91 23.86 29.96
CA MET A 94 25.36 23.08 28.84
C MET A 94 25.00 23.97 27.65
N VAL A 95 24.36 25.13 27.88
CA VAL A 95 24.04 26.09 26.82
C VAL A 95 25.30 26.66 26.16
N VAL A 96 26.32 27.02 26.95
CA VAL A 96 27.59 27.53 26.40
C VAL A 96 28.28 26.47 25.55
N GLN A 97 28.29 25.20 26.00
CA GLN A 97 28.81 24.10 25.20
C GLN A 97 28.02 23.91 23.90
N TYR A 98 26.68 23.93 23.96
CA TYR A 98 25.81 23.85 22.78
C TYR A 98 26.06 24.99 21.78
N ILE A 99 26.18 26.23 22.26
CA ILE A 99 26.52 27.39 21.40
C ILE A 99 27.89 27.19 20.77
N SER A 100 28.90 26.78 21.55
CA SER A 100 30.26 26.59 21.04
C SER A 100 30.35 25.47 19.99
N ALA A 101 29.60 24.38 20.17
CA ALA A 101 29.53 23.27 19.22
C ALA A 101 28.80 23.68 17.93
N THR A 102 27.70 24.43 18.07
CA THR A 102 26.90 24.90 16.92
C THR A 102 27.62 26.02 16.15
N ALA A 103 28.30 26.93 16.85
CA ALA A 103 29.06 28.02 16.25
C ALA A 103 30.28 27.52 15.46
N LYS A 104 30.97 26.48 15.94
CA LYS A 104 32.04 25.80 15.16
C LYS A 104 31.51 25.25 13.84
N SER A 105 30.30 24.70 13.81
CA SER A 105 29.66 24.23 12.57
C SER A 105 29.26 25.36 11.60
N VAL A 106 29.09 26.60 12.06
CA VAL A 106 28.64 27.75 11.24
C VAL A 106 29.83 28.61 10.76
N ILE A 107 30.85 28.79 11.60
CA ILE A 107 32.01 29.64 11.28
C ILE A 107 32.94 28.97 10.25
N ASP A 108 33.06 27.64 10.28
CA ASP A 108 33.86 26.89 9.30
C ASP A 108 33.25 26.98 7.87
N SER A 109 31.93 27.19 7.78
CA SER A 109 31.20 27.39 6.52
C SER A 109 31.50 28.73 5.83
N ILE A 110 31.94 29.75 6.58
CA ILE A 110 32.15 31.12 6.04
C ILE A 110 33.59 31.34 5.56
N LEU A 111 34.58 30.59 6.07
CA LEU A 111 36.00 30.92 5.90
C LEU A 111 36.84 30.00 4.99
N THR A 112 36.31 28.91 4.43
CA THR A 112 37.20 27.90 3.79
C THR A 112 36.70 27.36 2.45
N GLY A 113 36.73 28.22 1.44
CA GLY A 113 36.89 27.78 0.04
C GLY A 113 38.35 27.41 -0.22
N GLY A 114 38.77 26.20 0.16
CA GLY A 114 40.14 25.75 -0.11
C GLY A 114 40.55 24.42 0.51
N LEU A 115 40.61 23.39 -0.34
CA LEU A 115 41.36 22.13 -0.24
C LEU A 115 42.21 21.92 1.04
N ARG A 116 41.82 21.00 1.93
CA ARG A 116 42.73 20.49 2.98
C ARG A 116 42.65 18.98 3.17
N ASN A 117 43.75 18.33 2.80
CA ASN A 117 44.16 17.01 3.25
C ASN A 117 44.79 17.13 4.64
N SER A 118 44.11 16.77 5.73
CA SER A 118 44.76 16.34 6.97
C SER A 118 43.77 15.67 7.93
N LYS A 119 44.25 14.64 8.64
CA LYS A 119 43.53 13.66 9.47
C LYS A 119 42.96 14.22 10.79
N HIS A 120 42.35 15.39 10.82
CA HIS A 120 41.64 15.90 12.00
C HIS A 120 40.19 16.17 11.63
N GLU A 121 39.26 15.48 12.30
CA GLU A 121 37.80 15.58 12.15
C GLU A 121 37.34 17.05 12.30
N CYS A 122 37.21 17.77 11.19
CA CYS A 122 36.31 18.91 11.08
C CYS A 122 35.01 18.39 10.48
N THR A 123 33.94 18.39 11.27
CA THR A 123 32.59 18.03 10.83
C THR A 123 32.16 19.05 9.78
N LEU A 124 32.11 18.64 8.51
CA LEU A 124 31.61 19.46 7.40
C LEU A 124 30.24 20.05 7.74
N SER A 125 30.00 21.29 7.31
CA SER A 125 28.69 21.93 7.41
C SER A 125 27.66 21.19 6.55
N SER A 126 26.38 21.35 6.87
CA SER A 126 25.30 20.69 6.10
C SER A 126 25.28 21.10 4.63
N GLN A 127 25.68 22.33 4.30
CA GLN A 127 25.73 22.81 2.91
C GLN A 127 26.93 22.26 2.13
N GLU A 128 28.04 21.97 2.79
CA GLU A 128 29.18 21.30 2.15
C GLU A 128 28.83 19.88 1.73
N TYR A 129 28.09 19.13 2.55
CA TYR A 129 27.57 17.81 2.15
C TYR A 129 26.61 17.91 0.97
N VAL A 130 25.73 18.91 0.93
CA VAL A 130 24.83 19.15 -0.20
C VAL A 130 25.62 19.42 -1.48
N HIS A 131 26.65 20.26 -1.40
CA HIS A 131 27.52 20.56 -2.53
C HIS A 131 28.28 19.31 -3.00
N GLU A 132 28.84 18.54 -2.08
CA GLU A 132 29.60 17.32 -2.38
C GLU A 132 28.72 16.25 -3.06
N LEU A 133 27.52 15.98 -2.51
CA LEU A 133 26.54 15.07 -3.13
C LEU A 133 26.11 15.54 -4.52
N ARG A 134 25.94 16.85 -4.71
CA ARG A 134 25.57 17.44 -6.02
C ARG A 134 26.70 17.38 -7.05
N SER A 135 27.96 17.35 -6.60
CA SER A 135 29.14 17.46 -7.46
C SER A 135 29.48 16.22 -8.29
N GLY A 136 28.75 15.10 -8.09
CA GLY A 136 28.95 13.88 -8.86
C GLY A 136 30.29 13.19 -8.56
N ILE A 137 30.60 13.02 -7.27
CA ILE A 137 31.82 12.33 -6.80
C ILE A 137 31.85 10.84 -7.21
N SER A 138 33.04 10.26 -7.26
CA SER A 138 33.24 8.83 -7.56
C SER A 138 32.67 7.93 -6.46
N ASP A 139 32.30 6.70 -6.79
CA ASP A 139 31.62 5.77 -5.87
C ASP A 139 32.37 5.52 -4.55
N GLU A 140 33.71 5.49 -4.57
CA GLU A 140 34.53 5.37 -3.35
C GLU A 140 34.50 6.62 -2.47
N LYS A 141 34.49 7.81 -3.10
CA LYS A 141 34.39 9.08 -2.37
C LYS A 141 32.98 9.25 -1.82
N LEU A 142 31.97 8.82 -2.58
CA LEU A 142 30.58 8.79 -2.14
C LEU A 142 30.45 7.98 -0.86
N LEU A 143 31.05 6.79 -0.79
CA LEU A 143 31.01 5.98 0.42
C LEU A 143 31.53 6.73 1.65
N ASN A 144 32.70 7.37 1.53
CA ASN A 144 33.31 8.13 2.62
C ASN A 144 32.47 9.35 3.03
N CYS A 145 31.93 10.06 2.03
CA CYS A 145 31.02 11.19 2.23
C CYS A 145 29.78 10.74 3.01
N LEU A 146 29.14 9.64 2.60
CA LEU A 146 27.95 9.09 3.25
C LEU A 146 28.25 8.56 4.66
N GLU A 147 29.43 7.99 4.89
CA GLU A 147 29.86 7.55 6.22
C GLU A 147 29.97 8.71 7.20
N SER A 148 30.59 9.80 6.76
CA SER A 148 30.70 11.05 7.54
C SER A 148 29.35 11.72 7.73
N LEU A 149 28.51 11.75 6.68
CA LEU A 149 27.17 12.32 6.71
C LEU A 149 26.27 11.57 7.69
N ARG A 150 26.29 10.24 7.70
CA ARG A 150 25.51 9.43 8.65
C ARG A 150 25.84 9.78 10.10
N VAL A 151 27.13 9.95 10.42
CA VAL A 151 27.56 10.35 11.77
C VAL A 151 27.00 11.74 12.08
N SER A 152 27.17 12.70 11.16
CA SER A 152 26.67 14.07 11.30
C SER A 152 25.15 14.13 11.51
N LEU A 153 24.37 13.35 10.76
CA LEU A 153 22.91 13.23 10.91
C LEU A 153 22.48 12.65 12.26
N THR A 154 23.34 11.87 12.92
CA THR A 154 23.04 11.22 14.19
C THR A 154 23.52 12.05 15.40
N SER A 155 24.67 12.73 15.27
CA SER A 155 25.32 13.43 16.38
C SER A 155 24.95 14.91 16.48
N ASN A 156 24.61 15.56 15.36
CA ASN A 156 24.35 16.99 15.35
C ASN A 156 22.90 17.32 15.77
N PRO A 157 22.64 18.58 16.20
CA PRO A 157 21.30 19.05 16.51
C PRO A 157 20.29 18.84 15.38
N VAL A 158 19.01 18.67 15.72
CA VAL A 158 17.90 18.58 14.75
C VAL A 158 17.87 19.82 13.85
N SER A 159 18.23 21.01 14.33
CA SER A 159 18.38 22.20 13.50
C SER A 159 19.40 22.04 12.35
N TRP A 160 20.48 21.28 12.56
CA TRP A 160 21.43 20.92 11.50
C TRP A 160 20.78 19.97 10.48
N VAL A 161 20.03 18.98 10.95
CA VAL A 161 19.27 18.04 10.11
C VAL A 161 18.21 18.78 9.29
N ASN A 162 17.56 19.80 9.88
CA ASN A 162 16.60 20.66 9.19
C ASN A 162 17.27 21.40 8.03
N ASN A 163 18.43 22.02 8.28
CA ASN A 163 19.17 22.75 7.26
C ASN A 163 19.59 21.82 6.10
N PHE A 164 20.07 20.61 6.42
CA PHE A 164 20.39 19.60 5.41
C PHE A 164 19.14 19.15 4.62
N GLY A 165 18.03 18.89 5.31
CA GLY A 165 16.82 18.27 4.73
C GLY A 165 16.04 19.09 3.72
N HIS A 166 16.35 20.38 3.55
CA HIS A 166 15.74 21.21 2.51
C HIS A 166 16.14 20.76 1.09
N GLU A 167 17.43 20.47 0.87
CA GLU A 167 17.97 20.02 -0.42
C GLU A 167 18.60 18.63 -0.36
N GLY A 168 19.29 18.32 0.74
CA GLY A 168 20.09 17.10 0.89
C GLY A 168 19.27 15.82 0.83
N LEU A 169 18.02 15.82 1.33
CA LEU A 169 17.15 14.66 1.22
C LEU A 169 16.91 14.27 -0.25
N GLY A 170 16.58 15.24 -1.11
CA GLY A 170 16.36 14.99 -2.53
C GLY A 170 17.58 14.35 -3.20
N LEU A 171 18.77 14.86 -2.89
CA LEU A 171 20.03 14.33 -3.41
C LEU A 171 20.31 12.89 -2.94
N LEU A 172 20.01 12.56 -1.67
CA LEU A 172 20.14 11.18 -1.17
C LEU A 172 19.18 10.22 -1.89
N LEU A 173 17.95 10.65 -2.15
CA LEU A 173 16.95 9.86 -2.86
C LEU A 173 17.32 9.69 -4.34
N ASP A 174 17.80 10.75 -4.99
CA ASP A 174 18.25 10.72 -6.39
C ASP A 174 19.44 9.76 -6.57
N GLU A 175 20.41 9.78 -5.65
CA GLU A 175 21.55 8.85 -5.70
C GLU A 175 21.12 7.40 -5.38
N LEU A 176 20.19 7.20 -4.45
CA LEU A 176 19.61 5.87 -4.18
C LEU A 176 18.88 5.33 -5.42
N GLU A 177 18.06 6.16 -6.07
CA GLU A 177 17.33 5.80 -7.29
C GLU A 177 18.29 5.40 -8.41
N LYS A 178 19.33 6.22 -8.65
CA LYS A 178 20.39 5.94 -9.62
C LYS A 178 21.09 4.60 -9.36
N LEU A 179 21.44 4.31 -8.10
CA LEU A 179 22.08 3.04 -7.74
C LEU A 179 21.14 1.84 -7.85
N LEU A 180 19.84 2.02 -7.60
CA LEU A 180 18.83 0.96 -7.74
C LEU A 180 18.49 0.67 -9.22
N ASP A 181 18.62 1.64 -10.11
CA ASP A 181 18.39 1.46 -11.56
C ASP A 181 19.61 0.90 -12.31
N LYS A 182 20.77 0.81 -11.66
CA LYS A 182 21.99 0.26 -12.25
C LYS A 182 21.82 -1.25 -12.51
N LYS A 183 21.84 -1.66 -13.79
CA LYS A 183 21.65 -3.06 -14.23
C LYS A 183 22.73 -4.02 -13.71
N GLN A 184 23.97 -3.56 -13.66
CA GLN A 184 25.10 -4.32 -13.14
C GLN A 184 25.59 -3.63 -11.86
N GLN A 185 25.35 -4.26 -10.72
CA GLN A 185 25.78 -3.76 -9.42
C GLN A 185 27.15 -4.32 -9.04
N GLU A 186 28.05 -3.43 -8.70
CA GLU A 186 29.35 -3.73 -8.11
C GLU A 186 29.24 -3.79 -6.58
N ASN A 187 30.29 -4.29 -5.93
CA ASN A 187 30.33 -4.36 -4.46
C ASN A 187 30.23 -2.95 -3.83
N ILE A 188 30.85 -1.95 -4.46
CA ILE A 188 30.81 -0.56 -3.99
C ILE A 188 29.39 0.03 -4.06
N ASP A 189 28.63 -0.30 -5.11
CA ASP A 189 27.24 0.15 -5.25
C ASP A 189 26.39 -0.33 -4.07
N LYS A 190 26.52 -1.61 -3.70
CA LYS A 190 25.79 -2.19 -2.55
C LYS A 190 26.17 -1.54 -1.23
N LYS A 191 27.45 -1.21 -1.05
CA LYS A 191 27.92 -0.48 0.15
C LYS A 191 27.34 0.93 0.19
N ASN A 192 27.31 1.63 -0.94
CA ASN A 192 26.72 2.96 -1.05
C ASN A 192 25.20 2.93 -0.80
N GLN A 193 24.46 1.99 -1.41
CA GLN A 193 23.04 1.76 -1.15
C GLN A 193 22.78 1.55 0.35
N TYR A 194 23.52 0.65 1.00
CA TYR A 194 23.36 0.40 2.42
C TYR A 194 23.66 1.65 3.26
N LYS A 195 24.69 2.42 2.91
CA LYS A 195 25.02 3.66 3.63
C LYS A 195 23.97 4.75 3.43
N LEU A 196 23.38 4.86 2.24
CA LEU A 196 22.25 5.76 1.96
C LEU A 196 21.06 5.41 2.86
N ILE A 197 20.70 4.13 2.97
CA ILE A 197 19.64 3.67 3.89
C ILE A 197 19.97 4.05 5.34
N GLN A 198 21.22 3.89 5.78
CA GLN A 198 21.64 4.32 7.12
C GLN A 198 21.52 5.85 7.32
N CYS A 199 21.82 6.65 6.29
CA CYS A 199 21.62 8.10 6.33
C CYS A 199 20.13 8.45 6.43
N LEU A 200 19.27 7.81 5.62
CA LEU A 200 17.82 8.00 5.68
C LEU A 200 17.25 7.62 7.05
N LYS A 201 17.72 6.50 7.64
CA LYS A 201 17.37 6.11 9.01
C LYS A 201 17.74 7.19 10.04
N ALA A 202 18.96 7.71 9.98
CA ALA A 202 19.41 8.76 10.88
C ALA A 202 18.60 10.04 10.70
N PHE A 203 18.34 10.44 9.45
CA PHE A 203 17.53 11.59 9.09
C PHE A 203 16.10 11.49 9.64
N MET A 204 15.47 10.32 9.54
CA MET A 204 14.11 10.04 10.02
C MET A 204 13.95 9.94 11.54
N ASN A 205 15.06 9.90 12.30
CA ASN A 205 15.00 9.67 13.74
C ASN A 205 14.45 10.88 14.54
N ASN A 206 13.98 11.92 13.87
CA ASN A 206 13.33 13.09 14.45
C ASN A 206 12.05 13.42 13.66
N LYS A 207 11.15 14.21 14.26
CA LYS A 207 9.85 14.54 13.67
C LYS A 207 9.98 15.21 12.30
N PHE A 208 10.90 16.17 12.15
CA PHE A 208 11.08 16.89 10.90
C PHE A 208 11.48 15.93 9.77
N GLY A 209 12.50 15.10 9.99
CA GLY A 209 13.00 14.20 8.96
C GLY A 209 11.98 13.13 8.57
N LEU A 210 11.22 12.59 9.54
CA LEU A 210 10.11 11.69 9.26
C LEU A 210 9.04 12.39 8.39
N GLN A 211 8.59 13.59 8.77
CA GLN A 211 7.59 14.33 7.99
C GLN A 211 8.07 14.67 6.57
N ARG A 212 9.36 14.96 6.39
CA ARG A 212 9.95 15.22 5.07
C ARG A 212 9.96 13.97 4.18
N ILE A 213 10.29 12.81 4.75
CA ILE A 213 10.24 11.52 4.02
C ILE A 213 8.80 11.15 3.64
N LEU A 214 7.84 11.33 4.55
CA LEU A 214 6.43 11.03 4.28
C LEU A 214 5.78 12.03 3.31
N GLY A 215 6.34 13.24 3.20
CA GLY A 215 5.89 14.28 2.27
C GLY A 215 6.46 14.16 0.86
N ASP A 216 7.47 13.33 0.63
CA ASP A 216 8.06 13.09 -0.69
C ASP A 216 7.47 11.80 -1.31
N GLU A 217 6.88 11.92 -2.51
CA GLU A 217 6.14 10.82 -3.15
C GLU A 217 7.02 9.63 -3.55
N ARG A 218 8.32 9.87 -3.81
CA ARG A 218 9.25 8.83 -4.25
C ARG A 218 9.81 8.02 -3.09
N SER A 219 9.87 8.61 -1.90
CA SER A 219 10.58 8.04 -0.75
C SER A 219 10.13 6.63 -0.37
N LEU A 220 8.81 6.41 -0.24
CA LEU A 220 8.27 5.08 0.08
C LEU A 220 8.54 4.06 -1.02
N LEU A 221 8.43 4.48 -2.29
CA LEU A 221 8.70 3.63 -3.44
C LEU A 221 10.18 3.22 -3.49
N LEU A 222 11.12 4.15 -3.26
CA LEU A 222 12.55 3.84 -3.25
C LEU A 222 12.93 2.92 -2.08
N LEU A 223 12.36 3.12 -0.89
CA LEU A 223 12.52 2.20 0.23
C LEU A 223 11.97 0.81 -0.09
N ALA A 224 10.78 0.71 -0.69
CA ALA A 224 10.19 -0.56 -1.10
C ALA A 224 11.03 -1.26 -2.18
N ARG A 225 11.52 -0.52 -3.17
CA ARG A 225 12.43 -1.04 -4.23
C ARG A 225 13.77 -1.52 -3.69
N ALA A 226 14.20 -1.00 -2.55
CA ALA A 226 15.46 -1.36 -1.91
C ALA A 226 15.36 -2.66 -1.08
N ILE A 227 14.17 -3.24 -0.90
CA ILE A 227 13.97 -4.54 -0.24
C ILE A 227 14.58 -5.66 -1.11
N ASP A 228 15.77 -6.12 -0.74
CA ASP A 228 16.52 -7.17 -1.43
C ASP A 228 17.00 -8.26 -0.45
N PRO A 229 16.44 -9.49 -0.49
CA PRO A 229 16.87 -10.61 0.34
C PRO A 229 18.36 -10.97 0.22
N LYS A 230 18.99 -10.61 -0.92
CA LYS A 230 20.42 -10.84 -1.14
C LYS A 230 21.31 -9.87 -0.36
N GLN A 231 20.74 -8.81 0.22
CA GLN A 231 21.44 -7.84 1.06
C GLN A 231 20.81 -7.79 2.46
N PRO A 232 21.01 -8.83 3.30
CA PRO A 232 20.22 -9.03 4.52
C PRO A 232 20.33 -7.87 5.52
N ASN A 233 21.51 -7.29 5.69
CA ASN A 233 21.72 -6.16 6.60
C ASN A 233 20.98 -4.90 6.15
N MET A 234 21.01 -4.60 4.85
CA MET A 234 20.30 -3.46 4.27
C MET A 234 18.79 -3.67 4.32
N MET A 235 18.32 -4.85 3.94
CA MET A 235 16.92 -5.23 4.01
C MET A 235 16.39 -5.14 5.45
N THR A 236 17.15 -5.61 6.44
CA THR A 236 16.79 -5.51 7.87
C THR A 236 16.51 -4.07 8.27
N GLU A 237 17.36 -3.13 7.85
CA GLU A 237 17.17 -1.70 8.15
C GLU A 237 15.93 -1.14 7.45
N ILE A 238 15.73 -1.49 6.18
CA ILE A 238 14.58 -1.02 5.39
C ILE A 238 13.27 -1.51 6.00
N VAL A 239 13.13 -2.81 6.28
CA VAL A 239 11.86 -3.33 6.82
C VAL A 239 11.60 -2.81 8.23
N LYS A 240 12.63 -2.51 9.03
CA LYS A 240 12.47 -1.80 10.32
C LYS A 240 11.98 -0.37 10.14
N ILE A 241 12.52 0.38 9.16
CA ILE A 241 12.04 1.73 8.82
C ILE A 241 10.57 1.67 8.37
N LEU A 242 10.23 0.77 7.44
CA LEU A 242 8.87 0.64 6.92
C LEU A 242 7.88 0.16 7.99
N SER A 243 8.30 -0.72 8.90
CA SER A 243 7.50 -1.10 10.09
C SER A 243 7.17 0.11 10.94
N ALA A 244 8.17 0.95 11.21
CA ALA A 244 7.98 2.15 12.03
C ALA A 244 7.07 3.18 11.34
N ILE A 245 7.21 3.37 10.01
CA ILE A 245 6.30 4.21 9.21
C ILE A 245 4.88 3.67 9.26
N CYS A 246 4.70 2.35 9.11
CA CYS A 246 3.40 1.70 9.12
C CYS A 246 2.66 1.86 10.47
N ILE A 247 3.43 1.92 11.56
CA ILE A 247 2.91 2.07 12.92
C ILE A 247 2.62 3.54 13.27
N VAL A 248 3.54 4.45 12.92
CA VAL A 248 3.51 5.85 13.39
C VAL A 248 2.82 6.79 12.39
N GLY A 249 2.74 6.42 11.12
CA GLY A 249 2.19 7.31 10.11
C GLY A 249 0.69 7.58 10.28
N GLU A 250 0.26 8.68 9.68
CA GLU A 250 -1.12 9.17 9.74
C GLU A 250 -2.07 8.33 8.86
N GLU A 251 -3.37 8.65 8.89
CA GLU A 251 -4.37 8.02 8.04
C GLU A 251 -3.93 8.03 6.56
N ASN A 252 -4.14 6.92 5.85
CA ASN A 252 -3.72 6.65 4.46
C ASN A 252 -2.23 6.31 4.23
N ILE A 253 -1.35 6.33 5.25
CA ILE A 253 0.06 5.94 5.02
C ILE A 253 0.21 4.49 4.60
N LEU A 254 -0.65 3.61 5.16
CA LEU A 254 -0.62 2.19 4.89
C LEU A 254 -0.96 1.91 3.42
N GLU A 255 -1.96 2.60 2.87
CA GLU A 255 -2.34 2.48 1.46
C GLU A 255 -1.21 2.92 0.53
N LYS A 256 -0.57 4.07 0.84
CA LYS A 256 0.59 4.55 0.07
C LYS A 256 1.76 3.57 0.14
N LEU A 257 2.03 3.01 1.31
CA LEU A 257 3.07 2.01 1.52
C LEU A 257 2.78 0.73 0.74
N LEU A 258 1.55 0.19 0.83
CA LEU A 258 1.14 -0.98 0.07
C LEU A 258 1.21 -0.73 -1.44
N GLY A 259 0.81 0.46 -1.91
CA GLY A 259 0.97 0.88 -3.30
C GLY A 259 2.44 0.89 -3.74
N ALA A 260 3.32 1.47 -2.93
CA ALA A 260 4.76 1.46 -3.18
C ALA A 260 5.36 0.06 -3.26
N ILE A 261 4.96 -0.86 -2.37
CA ILE A 261 5.40 -2.27 -2.39
C ILE A 261 4.88 -2.98 -3.65
N THR A 262 3.61 -2.78 -4.02
CA THR A 262 3.03 -3.32 -5.25
C THR A 262 3.80 -2.86 -6.48
N THR A 263 4.00 -1.54 -6.64
CA THR A 263 4.75 -0.98 -7.79
C THR A 263 6.20 -1.46 -7.82
N ALA A 264 6.87 -1.58 -6.67
CA ALA A 264 8.22 -2.10 -6.60
C ALA A 264 8.30 -3.57 -7.08
N ALA A 265 7.31 -4.40 -6.72
CA ALA A 265 7.26 -5.80 -7.09
C ALA A 265 6.86 -6.03 -8.55
N GLU A 266 5.94 -5.22 -9.09
CA GLU A 266 5.59 -5.21 -10.51
C GLU A 266 6.82 -4.92 -11.39
N LYS A 267 7.70 -4.01 -10.95
CA LYS A 267 8.94 -3.68 -11.67
C LYS A 267 9.89 -4.89 -11.79
N ILE A 268 9.85 -5.84 -10.86
CA ILE A 268 10.64 -7.08 -10.89
C ILE A 268 9.82 -8.32 -11.30
N ASN A 269 8.58 -8.13 -11.74
CA ASN A 269 7.63 -9.18 -12.13
C ASN A 269 7.47 -10.29 -11.08
N ARG A 270 7.29 -9.89 -9.82
CA ARG A 270 7.02 -10.79 -8.68
C ARG A 270 5.79 -10.34 -7.89
N GLU A 271 5.30 -11.23 -7.04
CA GLU A 271 4.26 -10.87 -6.06
C GLU A 271 4.78 -9.86 -5.02
N ARG A 272 3.90 -8.96 -4.57
CA ARG A 272 4.29 -7.82 -3.73
C ARG A 272 4.94 -8.19 -2.40
N PHE A 273 4.61 -9.35 -1.85
CA PHE A 273 5.18 -9.82 -0.58
C PHE A 273 6.29 -10.85 -0.71
N SER A 274 6.60 -11.33 -1.93
CA SER A 274 7.55 -12.43 -2.11
C SER A 274 8.93 -12.13 -1.54
N SER A 275 9.46 -10.92 -1.76
CA SER A 275 10.80 -10.55 -1.27
C SER A 275 10.84 -10.45 0.26
N ILE A 276 9.75 -10.03 0.90
CA ILE A 276 9.67 -9.95 2.37
C ILE A 276 9.65 -11.36 2.97
N VAL A 277 8.86 -12.25 2.36
CA VAL A 277 8.74 -13.66 2.74
C VAL A 277 10.06 -14.40 2.51
N GLU A 278 10.75 -14.18 1.38
CA GLU A 278 12.09 -14.74 1.10
C GLU A 278 13.13 -14.31 2.16
N GLY A 279 12.99 -13.13 2.76
CA GLY A 279 13.84 -12.70 3.88
C GLY A 279 13.69 -13.56 5.14
N LEU A 280 12.56 -14.25 5.33
CA LEU A 280 12.34 -15.19 6.43
C LEU A 280 13.03 -16.54 6.20
N GLU A 281 13.26 -16.93 4.94
CA GLU A 281 13.93 -18.20 4.59
C GLU A 281 15.43 -18.21 4.94
N ASN A 282 16.05 -17.03 5.06
CA ASN A 282 17.48 -16.95 5.34
C ASN A 282 17.80 -17.42 6.77
N HIS A 283 18.20 -18.68 6.92
CA HIS A 283 18.45 -19.30 8.23
C HIS A 283 19.64 -18.69 8.99
N GLU A 284 20.60 -18.07 8.29
CA GLU A 284 21.78 -17.45 8.89
C GLU A 284 21.52 -16.03 9.41
N ALA A 285 20.45 -15.36 8.92
CA ALA A 285 20.16 -13.97 9.21
C ALA A 285 18.97 -13.81 10.20
N LEU A 286 19.14 -14.26 11.44
CA LEU A 286 18.08 -14.23 12.45
C LEU A 286 17.50 -12.81 12.69
N GLN A 287 18.34 -11.78 12.65
CA GLN A 287 17.91 -10.39 12.77
C GLN A 287 17.02 -9.92 11.61
N LEU A 288 17.26 -10.45 10.40
CA LEU A 288 16.38 -10.19 9.26
C LEU A 288 15.03 -10.88 9.46
N GLN A 289 15.04 -12.13 9.95
CA GLN A 289 13.81 -12.88 10.17
C GLN A 289 12.89 -12.19 11.17
N VAL A 290 13.44 -11.75 12.30
CA VAL A 290 12.73 -10.94 13.29
C VAL A 290 12.16 -9.67 12.65
N ALA A 291 12.95 -8.96 11.86
CA ALA A 291 12.55 -7.70 11.24
C ALA A 291 11.47 -7.89 10.17
N CYS A 292 11.55 -8.95 9.36
CA CYS A 292 10.51 -9.31 8.40
C CYS A 292 9.20 -9.68 9.10
N MET A 293 9.27 -10.50 10.16
CA MET A 293 8.07 -10.88 10.91
C MET A 293 7.43 -9.68 11.61
N GLN A 294 8.24 -8.79 12.17
CA GLN A 294 7.79 -7.51 12.71
C GLN A 294 7.10 -6.64 11.65
N PHE A 295 7.63 -6.60 10.43
CA PHE A 295 7.03 -5.83 9.34
C PHE A 295 5.70 -6.42 8.86
N ILE A 296 5.60 -7.74 8.76
CA ILE A 296 4.35 -8.45 8.47
C ILE A 296 3.31 -8.11 9.53
N ASN A 297 3.68 -8.19 10.82
CA ASN A 297 2.80 -7.80 11.92
C ASN A 297 2.35 -6.34 11.81
N ALA A 298 3.26 -5.42 11.51
CA ALA A 298 2.92 -4.02 11.33
C ALA A 298 1.88 -3.81 10.20
N LEU A 299 2.03 -4.49 9.05
CA LEU A 299 1.11 -4.38 7.93
C LEU A 299 -0.27 -5.03 8.21
N VAL A 300 -0.29 -6.18 8.88
CA VAL A 300 -1.54 -6.92 9.13
C VAL A 300 -2.34 -6.35 10.30
N THR A 301 -1.68 -5.75 11.30
CA THR A 301 -2.34 -5.17 12.49
C THR A 301 -2.72 -3.70 12.32
N SER A 302 -2.14 -2.99 11.35
CA SER A 302 -2.41 -1.56 11.13
C SER A 302 -3.84 -1.25 10.63
N PRO A 303 -4.47 -2.05 9.73
CA PRO A 303 -5.83 -1.78 9.29
C PRO A 303 -6.89 -1.89 10.39
N TYR A 304 -7.84 -0.95 10.37
CA TYR A 304 -9.04 -1.02 11.21
C TYR A 304 -10.07 -2.04 10.71
N GLU A 305 -10.17 -2.24 9.40
CA GLU A 305 -11.16 -3.13 8.79
C GLU A 305 -10.73 -4.60 8.88
N LEU A 306 -11.56 -5.44 9.53
CA LEU A 306 -11.30 -6.87 9.67
C LEU A 306 -11.08 -7.56 8.32
N ASP A 307 -11.90 -7.25 7.32
CA ASP A 307 -11.82 -7.87 5.99
C ASP A 307 -10.46 -7.58 5.33
N PHE A 308 -9.92 -6.38 5.52
CA PHE A 308 -8.61 -6.01 5.00
C PHE A 308 -7.45 -6.66 5.77
N ARG A 309 -7.55 -6.79 7.11
CA ARG A 309 -6.56 -7.55 7.90
C ARG A 309 -6.48 -9.01 7.46
N ILE A 310 -7.63 -9.67 7.32
CA ILE A 310 -7.73 -11.06 6.84
C ILE A 310 -7.16 -11.18 5.42
N HIS A 311 -7.49 -10.25 4.53
CA HIS A 311 -6.97 -10.22 3.16
C HIS A 311 -5.44 -10.20 3.13
N LEU A 312 -4.80 -9.27 3.85
CA LEU A 312 -3.34 -9.14 3.91
C LEU A 312 -2.69 -10.39 4.52
N ARG A 313 -3.24 -10.89 5.64
CA ARG A 313 -2.73 -12.11 6.28
C ARG A 313 -2.74 -13.29 5.31
N ASN A 314 -3.87 -13.51 4.63
CA ASN A 314 -4.03 -14.62 3.69
C ASN A 314 -3.11 -14.48 2.48
N GLU A 315 -2.81 -13.26 2.04
CA GLU A 315 -1.83 -13.02 0.99
C GLU A 315 -0.42 -13.41 1.42
N PHE A 316 0.06 -12.99 2.60
CA PHE A 316 1.35 -13.43 3.12
C PHE A 316 1.44 -14.96 3.25
N LEU A 317 0.38 -15.61 3.74
CA LEU A 317 0.31 -17.07 3.84
C LEU A 317 0.45 -17.74 2.47
N ARG A 318 -0.22 -17.23 1.43
CA ARG A 318 -0.12 -17.75 0.05
C ARG A 318 1.24 -17.48 -0.59
N SER A 319 1.89 -16.37 -0.28
CA SER A 319 3.22 -16.04 -0.79
C SER A 319 4.35 -16.87 -0.16
N GLY A 320 4.04 -17.83 0.72
CA GLY A 320 5.01 -18.79 1.27
C GLY A 320 5.17 -18.76 2.80
N LEU A 321 4.55 -17.81 3.50
CA LEU A 321 4.70 -17.71 4.97
C LEU A 321 4.19 -18.97 5.67
N LYS A 322 3.09 -19.58 5.19
CA LYS A 322 2.44 -20.74 5.85
C LYS A 322 3.41 -21.91 6.05
N SER A 323 4.23 -22.23 5.04
CA SER A 323 5.18 -23.34 5.10
C SER A 323 6.39 -23.06 5.99
N MET A 324 6.74 -21.79 6.22
CA MET A 324 7.89 -21.40 7.06
C MET A 324 7.58 -21.28 8.55
N LEU A 325 6.31 -21.05 8.90
CA LEU A 325 5.93 -20.83 10.31
C LEU A 325 6.38 -21.96 11.26
N PRO A 326 6.30 -23.27 10.91
CA PRO A 326 6.82 -24.33 11.76
C PRO A 326 8.32 -24.19 12.04
N ASP A 327 9.13 -24.03 11.00
CA ASP A 327 10.59 -23.89 11.11
C ASP A 327 10.99 -22.63 11.90
N LEU A 328 10.24 -21.53 11.75
CA LEU A 328 10.47 -20.31 12.51
C LEU A 328 10.15 -20.48 14.01
N LYS A 329 9.15 -21.29 14.36
CA LYS A 329 8.74 -21.59 15.75
C LYS A 329 9.72 -22.52 16.47
N GLU A 330 10.55 -23.25 15.75
CA GLU A 330 11.58 -24.13 16.34
C GLU A 330 12.87 -23.37 16.70
N LYS A 331 13.01 -22.11 16.28
CA LYS A 331 14.22 -21.34 16.54
C LYS A 331 14.24 -20.80 17.97
N GLU A 332 15.38 -20.95 18.65
CA GLU A 332 15.61 -20.37 19.98
C GLU A 332 15.89 -18.86 19.87
N ASN A 333 14.84 -18.04 19.75
CA ASN A 333 14.97 -16.58 19.73
C ASN A 333 13.76 -15.85 20.35
N ASP A 334 13.95 -15.29 21.54
CA ASP A 334 12.91 -14.57 22.28
C ASP A 334 12.23 -13.45 21.46
N GLU A 335 12.97 -12.73 20.62
CA GLU A 335 12.42 -11.61 19.84
C GLU A 335 11.52 -12.11 18.70
N LEU A 336 11.93 -13.18 18.01
CA LEU A 336 11.14 -13.85 16.98
C LEU A 336 9.90 -14.51 17.59
N ASP A 337 10.04 -15.18 18.73
CA ASP A 337 8.94 -15.81 19.45
C ASP A 337 7.86 -14.79 19.82
N ILE A 338 8.27 -13.59 20.24
CA ILE A 338 7.35 -12.49 20.50
C ILE A 338 6.60 -12.11 19.22
N GLN A 339 7.28 -11.99 18.07
CA GLN A 339 6.62 -11.63 16.80
C GLN A 339 5.67 -12.73 16.30
N LEU A 340 6.05 -14.00 16.41
CA LEU A 340 5.20 -15.13 16.04
C LEU A 340 3.96 -15.21 16.93
N LYS A 341 4.13 -14.98 18.24
CA LYS A 341 3.02 -14.92 19.18
C LYS A 341 2.06 -13.77 18.87
N VAL A 342 2.57 -12.58 18.56
CA VAL A 342 1.73 -11.44 18.14
C VAL A 342 0.93 -11.77 16.89
N PHE A 343 1.54 -12.46 15.93
CA PHE A 343 0.86 -12.87 14.69
C PHE A 343 -0.28 -13.86 14.97
N ASP A 344 -0.01 -14.88 15.80
CA ASP A 344 -0.98 -15.91 16.18
C ASP A 344 -2.13 -15.31 17.02
N GLU A 345 -1.83 -14.50 18.03
CA GLU A 345 -2.85 -13.83 18.86
C GLU A 345 -3.77 -12.93 18.01
N ASN A 346 -3.19 -12.12 17.13
CA ASN A 346 -3.96 -11.27 16.22
C ASN A 346 -4.82 -12.08 15.22
N LYS A 347 -4.38 -13.28 14.82
CA LYS A 347 -5.18 -14.19 14.00
C LYS A 347 -6.39 -14.73 14.78
N GLU A 348 -6.21 -15.08 16.05
CA GLU A 348 -7.30 -15.53 16.93
C GLU A 348 -8.28 -14.41 17.28
N ASP A 349 -7.79 -13.19 17.47
CA ASP A 349 -8.63 -12.01 17.69
C ASP A 349 -9.51 -11.72 16.47
N ASP A 350 -8.93 -11.73 15.27
CA ASP A 350 -9.67 -11.60 14.01
C ASP A 350 -10.74 -12.70 13.84
N LEU A 351 -10.47 -13.91 14.34
CA LEU A 351 -11.40 -15.04 14.29
C LEU A 351 -12.56 -14.87 15.24
N THR A 352 -12.26 -14.38 16.43
CA THR A 352 -13.27 -14.03 17.40
C THR A 352 -14.15 -12.90 16.86
N GLU A 353 -13.57 -11.87 16.25
CA GLU A 353 -14.32 -10.77 15.62
C GLU A 353 -15.17 -11.25 14.45
N LEU A 354 -14.63 -12.10 13.56
CA LEU A 354 -15.36 -12.67 12.43
C LEU A 354 -16.51 -13.54 12.90
N SER A 355 -16.29 -14.37 13.92
CA SER A 355 -17.32 -15.20 14.55
C SER A 355 -18.43 -14.34 15.14
N HIS A 356 -18.10 -13.25 15.86
CA HIS A 356 -19.12 -12.31 16.34
C HIS A 356 -19.87 -11.63 15.20
N ARG A 357 -19.19 -11.15 14.16
CA ARG A 357 -19.85 -10.57 12.96
C ARG A 357 -20.77 -11.59 12.29
N LEU A 358 -20.36 -12.85 12.17
CA LEU A 358 -21.19 -13.91 11.61
C LEU A 358 -22.36 -14.25 12.53
N ASN A 359 -22.17 -14.27 13.85
CA ASN A 359 -23.25 -14.48 14.81
C ASN A 359 -24.22 -13.29 14.83
N ASP A 360 -23.74 -12.06 14.66
CA ASP A 360 -24.57 -10.86 14.56
C ASP A 360 -25.32 -10.81 13.23
N ILE A 361 -24.67 -11.21 12.14
CA ILE A 361 -25.31 -11.43 10.85
C ILE A 361 -26.36 -12.52 11.01
N LEU A 362 -26.00 -13.71 11.50
CA LEU A 362 -26.93 -14.81 11.72
C LEU A 362 -28.04 -14.43 12.68
N ALA A 363 -27.80 -13.65 13.73
CA ALA A 363 -28.82 -13.16 14.65
C ALA A 363 -29.69 -12.08 14.01
N PHE A 364 -29.13 -11.20 13.19
CA PHE A 364 -29.87 -10.23 12.38
C PHE A 364 -30.73 -10.95 11.33
N PHE A 365 -30.20 -11.95 10.66
CA PHE A 365 -30.92 -12.83 9.76
C PHE A 365 -31.98 -13.64 10.55
N LEU A 366 -31.68 -14.15 11.75
CA LEU A 366 -32.61 -14.89 12.61
C LEU A 366 -33.73 -14.00 13.16
N TYR A 367 -33.46 -12.71 13.37
CA TYR A 367 -34.36 -11.75 14.00
C TYR A 367 -35.12 -10.87 12.98
N LEU A 368 -34.60 -10.68 11.78
CA LEU A 368 -35.17 -9.80 10.74
C LEU A 368 -35.63 -10.56 9.47
N LEU A 369 -35.13 -11.77 9.20
CA LEU A 369 -35.47 -12.58 8.01
C LEU A 369 -36.05 -13.99 8.35
N PHE A 370 -35.66 -14.63 9.46
CA PHE A 370 -36.02 -16.04 9.73
C PHE A 370 -37.26 -16.23 10.59
N THR A 371 -38.39 -15.82 10.04
CA THR A 371 -39.62 -16.59 10.27
C THR A 371 -39.97 -17.51 9.09
N ASP A 372 -39.30 -17.40 7.93
CA ASP A 372 -39.62 -18.19 6.73
C ASP A 372 -38.37 -18.77 6.01
N MET A 373 -38.31 -20.10 5.88
CA MET A 373 -37.27 -20.84 5.12
C MET A 373 -37.23 -20.47 3.64
N ASN A 374 -38.34 -19.99 3.07
CA ASN A 374 -38.42 -19.65 1.65
C ASN A 374 -37.53 -18.46 1.28
N GLU A 375 -37.36 -17.47 2.17
CA GLU A 375 -36.53 -16.30 1.88
C GLU A 375 -35.04 -16.65 1.81
N ILE A 376 -34.55 -17.55 2.68
CA ILE A 376 -33.18 -18.10 2.61
C ILE A 376 -32.95 -18.79 1.28
N TYR A 377 -33.89 -19.67 0.92
CA TYR A 377 -33.80 -20.41 -0.32
C TYR A 377 -33.74 -19.48 -1.53
N HIS A 378 -34.59 -18.44 -1.57
CA HIS A 378 -34.59 -17.47 -2.65
C HIS A 378 -33.29 -16.65 -2.73
N LEU A 379 -32.72 -16.25 -1.59
CA LEU A 379 -31.45 -15.54 -1.57
C LEU A 379 -30.31 -16.43 -2.07
N LEU A 380 -30.18 -17.65 -1.53
CA LEU A 380 -29.16 -18.62 -1.96
C LEU A 380 -29.32 -18.98 -3.44
N TYR A 381 -30.56 -19.21 -3.90
CA TYR A 381 -30.86 -19.46 -5.30
C TYR A 381 -30.42 -18.28 -6.18
N ASN A 382 -30.79 -17.04 -5.84
CA ASN A 382 -30.41 -15.87 -6.64
C ASN A 382 -28.90 -15.60 -6.65
N MET A 383 -28.19 -15.92 -5.56
CA MET A 383 -26.73 -15.78 -5.49
C MET A 383 -25.98 -16.82 -6.33
N LEU A 384 -26.52 -18.04 -6.44
CA LEU A 384 -25.83 -19.17 -7.06
C LEU A 384 -26.32 -19.48 -8.47
N LYS A 385 -27.48 -18.96 -8.86
CA LYS A 385 -28.05 -19.12 -10.21
C LYS A 385 -27.06 -18.63 -11.27
N ASP A 386 -26.94 -19.39 -12.35
CA ASP A 386 -26.06 -19.13 -13.50
C ASP A 386 -24.55 -19.19 -13.13
N THR A 387 -24.20 -19.76 -11.97
CA THR A 387 -22.82 -20.01 -11.56
C THR A 387 -22.50 -21.51 -11.62
N ALA A 388 -21.21 -21.86 -11.69
CA ALA A 388 -20.78 -23.26 -11.60
C ALA A 388 -21.21 -23.95 -10.29
N ALA A 389 -21.56 -23.18 -9.24
CA ALA A 389 -21.96 -23.69 -7.94
C ALA A 389 -23.44 -24.08 -7.84
N GLU A 390 -24.28 -23.70 -8.81
CA GLU A 390 -25.72 -23.98 -8.81
C GLU A 390 -26.03 -25.48 -8.67
N ASN A 391 -25.31 -26.31 -9.44
CA ASN A 391 -25.49 -27.75 -9.45
C ASN A 391 -25.10 -28.41 -8.13
N TYR A 392 -24.13 -27.85 -7.40
CA TYR A 392 -23.74 -28.36 -6.08
C TYR A 392 -24.81 -28.05 -5.04
N LEU A 393 -25.41 -26.85 -5.04
CA LEU A 393 -26.53 -26.53 -4.16
C LEU A 393 -27.72 -27.46 -4.43
N LEU A 394 -28.07 -27.67 -5.70
CA LEU A 394 -29.15 -28.59 -6.08
C LEU A 394 -28.88 -30.00 -5.55
N SER A 395 -27.65 -30.50 -5.71
CA SER A 395 -27.26 -31.81 -5.21
C SER A 395 -27.34 -31.90 -3.69
N ILE A 396 -26.88 -30.88 -2.95
CA ILE A 396 -26.97 -30.84 -1.49
C ILE A 396 -28.43 -30.94 -1.04
N LEU A 397 -29.33 -30.16 -1.63
CA LEU A 397 -30.76 -30.19 -1.32
C LEU A 397 -31.39 -31.55 -1.63
N GLN A 398 -31.01 -32.19 -2.75
CA GLN A 398 -31.46 -33.55 -3.08
C GLN A 398 -31.01 -34.57 -2.02
N HIS A 399 -29.78 -34.48 -1.51
CA HIS A 399 -29.30 -35.36 -0.45
C HIS A 399 -30.04 -35.14 0.88
N PHE A 400 -30.46 -33.91 1.20
CA PHE A 400 -31.30 -33.66 2.38
C PHE A 400 -32.66 -34.36 2.29
N LEU A 401 -33.21 -34.53 1.08
CA LEU A 401 -34.45 -35.30 0.87
C LEU A 401 -34.27 -36.81 1.13
N LEU A 402 -33.04 -37.33 1.08
CA LEU A 402 -32.73 -38.74 1.32
C LEU A 402 -32.56 -39.08 2.81
N ILE A 403 -32.56 -38.08 3.70
CA ILE A 403 -32.42 -38.31 5.15
C ILE A 403 -33.63 -39.09 5.67
N ARG A 404 -33.34 -40.19 6.38
CA ARG A 404 -34.32 -41.13 6.93
C ARG A 404 -35.45 -40.38 7.65
N ASN A 405 -36.70 -40.77 7.38
CA ASN A 405 -37.89 -40.18 7.96
C ASN A 405 -38.25 -40.78 9.32
N ASP A 406 -37.30 -40.74 10.25
CA ASP A 406 -37.50 -41.20 11.61
C ASP A 406 -37.49 -40.00 12.57
N TYR A 407 -38.47 -39.97 13.49
CA TYR A 407 -38.73 -38.83 14.35
C TYR A 407 -37.55 -38.47 15.27
N TYR A 408 -36.83 -39.47 15.80
CA TYR A 408 -35.72 -39.24 16.73
C TYR A 408 -34.38 -39.12 16.02
N ILE A 409 -34.22 -39.83 14.91
CA ILE A 409 -32.95 -39.90 14.16
C ILE A 409 -32.80 -38.71 13.21
N ARG A 410 -33.87 -38.26 12.55
CA ARG A 410 -33.81 -37.17 11.56
C ARG A 410 -33.23 -35.87 12.13
N PRO A 411 -33.63 -35.40 13.33
CA PRO A 411 -33.00 -34.22 13.94
C PRO A 411 -31.50 -34.41 14.19
N GLN A 412 -31.05 -35.63 14.51
CA GLN A 412 -29.63 -35.90 14.73
C GLN A 412 -28.82 -35.85 13.43
N TYR A 413 -29.38 -36.33 12.31
CA TYR A 413 -28.75 -36.17 10.99
C TYR A 413 -28.58 -34.69 10.63
N TYR A 414 -29.65 -33.89 10.78
CA TYR A 414 -29.57 -32.46 10.49
C TYR A 414 -28.62 -31.72 11.43
N LYS A 415 -28.56 -32.11 12.71
CA LYS A 415 -27.59 -31.56 13.66
C LYS A 415 -26.15 -31.85 13.24
N ILE A 416 -25.85 -33.09 12.85
CA ILE A 416 -24.50 -33.45 12.37
C ILE A 416 -24.17 -32.68 11.08
N ILE A 417 -25.12 -32.58 10.14
CA ILE A 417 -24.91 -31.84 8.89
C ILE A 417 -24.66 -30.36 9.16
N GLU A 418 -25.43 -29.73 10.04
CA GLU A 418 -25.22 -28.34 10.46
C GLU A 418 -23.83 -28.16 11.07
N GLU A 419 -23.43 -29.02 12.02
CA GLU A 419 -22.08 -29.02 12.60
C GLU A 419 -20.98 -29.09 11.52
N CYS A 420 -21.15 -29.97 10.51
CA CYS A 420 -20.21 -30.12 9.40
C CYS A 420 -20.18 -28.89 8.47
N VAL A 421 -21.34 -28.36 8.10
CA VAL A 421 -21.44 -27.17 7.24
C VAL A 421 -20.83 -25.95 7.93
N SER A 422 -21.11 -25.77 9.23
CA SER A 422 -20.51 -24.72 10.05
C SER A 422 -18.99 -24.84 10.09
N GLN A 423 -18.43 -26.05 10.27
CA GLN A 423 -16.99 -26.27 10.17
C GLN A 423 -16.44 -25.95 8.78
N ILE A 424 -17.08 -26.41 7.70
CA ILE A 424 -16.63 -26.17 6.31
C ILE A 424 -16.58 -24.67 5.99
N VAL A 425 -17.64 -23.93 6.35
CA VAL A 425 -17.76 -22.50 6.02
C VAL A 425 -16.79 -21.65 6.85
N LEU A 426 -16.63 -21.97 8.13
CA LEU A 426 -15.75 -21.20 9.04
C LEU A 426 -14.25 -21.53 8.83
N HIS A 427 -13.93 -22.77 8.43
CA HIS A 427 -12.55 -23.21 8.21
C HIS A 427 -11.87 -22.58 6.97
N CYS A 428 -12.65 -22.18 5.95
CA CYS A 428 -12.13 -21.61 4.69
C CYS A 428 -11.36 -20.29 4.83
N SER A 429 -11.31 -19.67 6.03
CA SER A 429 -10.57 -18.42 6.28
C SER A 429 -9.22 -18.62 7.00
N GLY A 430 -8.75 -19.86 7.17
CA GLY A 430 -7.49 -20.13 7.91
C GLY A 430 -7.63 -19.92 9.43
N MET A 431 -8.86 -19.95 9.91
CA MET A 431 -9.25 -19.55 11.25
C MET A 431 -10.16 -20.65 11.80
N ASP A 432 -9.56 -21.65 12.46
CA ASP A 432 -10.25 -22.75 13.13
C ASP A 432 -10.75 -22.27 14.50
N PRO A 433 -12.06 -22.05 14.71
CA PRO A 433 -12.57 -21.69 16.03
C PRO A 433 -12.44 -22.92 16.90
N ASP A 434 -11.60 -22.85 17.93
CA ASP A 434 -11.34 -23.92 18.87
C ASP A 434 -12.66 -24.48 19.46
N PHE A 435 -13.15 -25.55 18.86
CA PHE A 435 -14.28 -26.33 19.34
C PHE A 435 -13.76 -27.69 19.79
N LYS A 436 -14.14 -28.08 21.02
CA LYS A 436 -13.87 -29.38 21.66
C LYS A 436 -14.44 -30.61 20.91
N TYR A 437 -14.79 -30.49 19.63
CA TYR A 437 -15.53 -31.47 18.83
C TYR A 437 -14.75 -31.97 17.59
N ARG A 438 -13.42 -31.74 17.54
CA ARG A 438 -12.45 -32.16 16.50
C ARG A 438 -12.37 -33.68 16.19
N GLN A 439 -13.26 -34.52 16.72
CA GLN A 439 -13.19 -35.98 16.55
C GLN A 439 -14.02 -36.56 15.40
N ARG A 440 -14.80 -35.76 14.65
CA ARG A 440 -15.70 -36.32 13.61
C ARG A 440 -15.32 -36.06 12.15
N LEU A 441 -14.58 -35.00 11.84
CA LEU A 441 -14.06 -34.70 10.49
C LEU A 441 -12.61 -34.23 10.58
N ASP A 442 -11.68 -35.18 10.63
CA ASP A 442 -10.24 -34.92 10.57
C ASP A 442 -9.79 -34.85 9.10
N ILE A 443 -10.19 -33.79 8.39
CA ILE A 443 -9.87 -33.58 6.98
C ILE A 443 -9.28 -32.18 6.81
N ASP A 444 -8.06 -32.09 6.27
CA ASP A 444 -7.45 -30.81 5.87
C ASP A 444 -8.20 -30.23 4.67
N LEU A 445 -9.27 -29.49 4.96
CA LEU A 445 -10.14 -28.88 3.98
C LEU A 445 -9.40 -27.87 3.11
N THR A 446 -8.32 -27.26 3.61
CA THR A 446 -7.53 -26.26 2.86
C THR A 446 -6.84 -26.93 1.68
N HIS A 447 -6.11 -28.01 1.93
CA HIS A 447 -5.42 -28.78 0.88
C HIS A 447 -6.41 -29.38 -0.13
N LEU A 448 -7.60 -29.76 0.32
CA LEU A 448 -8.65 -30.32 -0.53
C LEU A 448 -9.25 -29.26 -1.46
N ILE A 449 -9.52 -28.05 -0.96
CA ILE A 449 -9.98 -26.91 -1.76
C ILE A 449 -8.90 -26.48 -2.75
N ASP A 450 -7.64 -26.33 -2.32
CA ASP A 450 -6.52 -25.95 -3.19
C ASP A 450 -6.32 -26.98 -4.31
N SER A 451 -6.41 -28.27 -3.99
CA SER A 451 -6.35 -29.35 -4.99
C SER A 451 -7.53 -29.28 -5.98
N CYS A 452 -8.75 -29.02 -5.51
CA CYS A 452 -9.91 -28.82 -6.37
C CYS A 452 -9.77 -27.60 -7.29
N VAL A 453 -9.24 -26.48 -6.77
CA VAL A 453 -8.98 -25.26 -7.55
C VAL A 453 -7.90 -25.50 -8.59
N ASN A 454 -6.80 -26.16 -8.22
CA ASN A 454 -5.73 -26.51 -9.15
C ASN A 454 -6.23 -27.45 -10.25
N LYS A 455 -7.05 -28.45 -9.89
CA LYS A 455 -7.69 -29.34 -10.84
C LYS A 455 -8.60 -28.58 -11.82
N ALA A 456 -9.44 -27.68 -11.33
CA ALA A 456 -10.30 -26.85 -12.18
C ALA A 456 -9.50 -25.97 -13.15
N LYS A 457 -8.38 -25.38 -12.68
CA LYS A 457 -7.47 -24.60 -13.54
C LYS A 457 -6.79 -25.44 -14.61
N VAL A 458 -6.39 -26.66 -14.27
CA VAL A 458 -5.81 -27.62 -15.24
C VAL A 458 -6.84 -27.99 -16.30
N GLU A 459 -8.06 -28.37 -15.89
CA GLU A 459 -9.15 -28.70 -16.82
C GLU A 459 -9.49 -27.52 -17.75
N GLU A 460 -9.53 -26.29 -17.24
CA GLU A 460 -9.73 -25.09 -18.07
C GLU A 460 -8.59 -24.89 -19.08
N SER A 461 -7.34 -25.12 -18.65
CA SER A 461 -6.16 -24.99 -19.53
C SER A 461 -6.11 -26.07 -20.61
N GLU A 462 -6.50 -27.30 -20.29
CA GLU A 462 -6.61 -28.41 -21.24
C GLU A 462 -7.71 -28.14 -22.26
N GLN A 463 -8.87 -27.63 -21.81
CA GLN A 463 -9.96 -27.27 -22.72
C GLN A 463 -9.54 -26.17 -23.70
N LYS A 464 -8.82 -25.14 -23.23
CA LYS A 464 -8.25 -24.09 -24.10
C LYS A 464 -7.22 -24.67 -25.06
N ALA A 465 -6.37 -25.61 -24.63
CA ALA A 465 -5.40 -26.27 -25.51
C ALA A 465 -6.10 -27.07 -26.62
N VAL A 466 -7.20 -27.78 -26.30
CA VAL A 466 -8.03 -28.48 -27.28
C VAL A 466 -8.67 -27.51 -28.27
N GLU A 467 -9.20 -26.37 -27.81
CA GLU A 467 -9.75 -25.34 -28.69
C GLU A 467 -8.69 -24.74 -29.62
N PHE A 468 -7.49 -24.47 -29.11
CA PHE A 468 -6.38 -23.98 -29.94
C PHE A 468 -5.91 -25.03 -30.94
N SER A 469 -5.84 -26.32 -30.55
CA SER A 469 -5.53 -27.42 -31.46
C SER A 469 -6.55 -27.51 -32.59
N LYS A 470 -7.85 -27.41 -32.26
CA LYS A 470 -8.92 -27.45 -33.26
C LYS A 470 -8.81 -26.29 -34.25
N LYS A 471 -8.58 -25.06 -33.75
CA LYS A 471 -8.36 -23.88 -34.61
C LYS A 471 -7.12 -24.04 -35.49
N PHE A 472 -6.05 -24.65 -34.96
CA PHE A 472 -4.85 -24.92 -35.72
C PHE A 472 -5.11 -25.92 -36.86
N ASP A 473 -5.84 -27.00 -36.61
CA ASP A 473 -6.20 -27.98 -37.64
C ASP A 473 -7.10 -27.39 -38.73
N GLU A 474 -8.05 -26.53 -38.35
CA GLU A 474 -8.91 -25.79 -39.27
C GLU A 474 -8.09 -24.85 -40.17
N GLU A 475 -7.19 -24.04 -39.59
CA GLU A 475 -6.29 -23.14 -40.34
C GLU A 475 -5.29 -23.90 -41.21
N PHE A 476 -4.76 -25.03 -40.72
CA PHE A 476 -3.84 -25.88 -41.47
C PHE A 476 -4.52 -26.47 -42.72
N THR A 477 -5.76 -26.93 -42.57
CA THR A 477 -6.57 -27.45 -43.68
C THR A 477 -6.87 -26.34 -44.71
N ALA A 478 -7.32 -25.18 -44.25
CA ALA A 478 -7.57 -24.02 -45.12
C ALA A 478 -6.31 -23.59 -45.90
N ARG A 479 -5.13 -23.67 -45.27
CA ARG A 479 -3.85 -23.37 -45.93
C ARG A 479 -3.47 -24.40 -47.00
N GLN A 480 -3.72 -25.69 -46.77
CA GLN A 480 -3.52 -26.72 -47.80
C GLN A 480 -4.45 -26.51 -49.00
N GLU A 481 -5.72 -26.22 -48.76
CA GLU A 481 -6.70 -25.95 -49.82
C GLU A 481 -6.29 -24.73 -50.66
N ALA A 482 -5.89 -23.63 -50.00
CA ALA A 482 -5.40 -22.43 -50.69
C ALA A 482 -4.13 -22.71 -51.51
N GLN A 483 -3.20 -23.53 -51.02
CA GLN A 483 -2.01 -23.93 -51.79
C GLN A 483 -2.37 -24.78 -53.02
N ALA A 484 -3.30 -25.73 -52.88
CA ALA A 484 -3.76 -26.54 -54.00
C ALA A 484 -4.47 -25.70 -55.06
N GLU A 485 -5.26 -24.70 -54.66
CA GLU A 485 -5.91 -23.78 -55.59
C GLU A 485 -4.89 -22.87 -56.30
N LEU A 486 -3.85 -22.44 -55.60
CA LEU A 486 -2.77 -21.64 -56.17
C LEU A 486 -1.97 -22.44 -57.21
N GLN A 487 -1.64 -23.70 -56.93
CA GLN A 487 -0.99 -24.59 -57.91
C GLN A 487 -1.84 -24.78 -59.17
N LYS A 488 -3.16 -24.99 -59.03
CA LYS A 488 -4.06 -25.06 -60.19
C LYS A 488 -4.06 -23.78 -61.03
N LYS A 489 -4.00 -22.61 -60.38
CA LYS A 489 -3.91 -21.32 -61.09
C LYS A 489 -2.57 -21.16 -61.80
N GLU A 490 -1.46 -21.57 -61.18
CA GLU A 490 -0.12 -21.55 -61.79
C GLU A 490 -0.02 -22.48 -63.01
N GLU A 491 -0.57 -23.69 -62.93
CA GLU A 491 -0.64 -24.62 -64.06
C GLU A 491 -1.42 -24.00 -65.23
N LYS A 492 -2.57 -23.39 -64.94
CA LYS A 492 -3.40 -22.73 -65.95
C LYS A 492 -2.71 -21.50 -66.56
N ILE A 493 -1.94 -20.75 -65.77
CA ILE A 493 -1.11 -19.65 -66.27
C ILE A 493 -0.07 -20.18 -67.25
N LYS A 494 0.65 -21.27 -66.92
CA LYS A 494 1.63 -21.88 -67.83
C LYS A 494 0.99 -22.38 -69.13
N GLU A 495 -0.22 -22.91 -69.06
CA GLU A 495 -0.98 -23.36 -70.22
C GLU A 495 -1.34 -22.18 -71.14
N LEU A 496 -1.83 -21.09 -70.56
CA LEU A 496 -2.13 -19.85 -71.30
C LEU A 496 -0.86 -19.18 -71.85
N GLU A 497 0.26 -19.20 -71.12
CA GLU A 497 1.55 -18.68 -71.58
C GLU A 497 2.07 -19.47 -72.80
N THR A 498 1.93 -20.80 -72.77
CA THR A 498 2.31 -21.66 -73.90
C THR A 498 1.40 -21.46 -75.11
N GLU A 499 0.10 -21.26 -74.93
CA GLU A 499 -0.84 -20.91 -75.99
C GLU A 499 -0.52 -19.54 -76.62
N ILE A 500 -0.25 -18.52 -75.79
CA ILE A 500 0.19 -17.19 -76.25
C ILE A 500 1.50 -17.29 -77.05
N GLN A 501 2.44 -18.14 -76.60
CA GLN A 501 3.70 -18.33 -77.29
C GLN A 501 3.51 -19.01 -78.65
N GLN A 502 2.64 -20.01 -78.76
CA GLN A 502 2.28 -20.66 -80.04
C GLN A 502 1.58 -19.70 -81.02
N LEU A 503 0.68 -18.85 -80.52
CA LEU A 503 0.00 -17.83 -81.32
C LEU A 503 0.99 -16.77 -81.84
N ARG A 504 2.02 -16.41 -81.06
CA ARG A 504 3.12 -15.53 -81.52
C ARG A 504 4.00 -16.16 -82.59
N THR A 505 4.20 -17.48 -82.55
CA THR A 505 4.94 -18.21 -83.60
C THR A 505 4.15 -18.29 -84.92
N GLN A 506 2.82 -18.35 -84.87
CA GLN A 506 1.97 -18.30 -86.08
C GLN A 506 1.89 -16.89 -86.70
N ALA A 507 2.15 -15.83 -85.94
CA ALA A 507 2.18 -14.45 -86.45
C ALA A 507 3.45 -14.07 -87.24
N HIS A 508 4.45 -14.97 -87.37
CA HIS A 508 5.71 -14.71 -88.09
C HIS A 508 5.69 -15.10 -89.59
N GLY A 509 4.52 -15.12 -90.22
CA GLY A 509 4.31 -15.57 -91.60
C GLY A 509 4.20 -14.51 -92.70
N LEU A 510 4.39 -13.20 -92.45
CA LEU A 510 4.43 -12.16 -93.51
C LEU A 510 5.52 -11.10 -93.24
N SER A 511 6.54 -11.11 -94.12
CA SER A 511 7.71 -10.20 -94.33
C SER A 511 7.37 -8.70 -94.44
N ALA A 512 8.29 -7.71 -94.45
CA ALA A 512 9.71 -7.48 -94.13
C ALA A 512 10.05 -6.01 -94.52
N SER A 513 10.92 -5.29 -93.80
CA SER A 513 12.04 -4.46 -94.34
C SER A 513 12.55 -3.37 -93.36
N SER A 514 13.87 -3.23 -93.43
CA SER A 514 14.88 -2.35 -92.82
C SER A 514 14.56 -0.89 -92.42
N GLY A 515 15.11 -0.49 -91.24
CA GLY A 515 15.50 0.88 -90.86
C GLY A 515 15.97 0.96 -89.39
N VAL A 516 17.17 1.48 -89.11
CA VAL A 516 17.86 1.60 -87.78
C VAL A 516 18.36 3.07 -87.63
N PRO A 517 18.69 3.71 -86.46
CA PRO A 517 18.49 3.52 -84.98
C PRO A 517 17.96 4.82 -84.24
N PRO A 518 17.95 4.99 -82.87
CA PRO A 518 19.12 5.35 -82.00
C PRO A 518 19.17 4.68 -80.57
N PRO A 519 20.24 4.88 -79.76
CA PRO A 519 20.58 4.10 -78.54
C PRO A 519 20.00 4.68 -77.20
N PRO A 520 20.20 4.05 -76.02
CA PRO A 520 19.23 3.98 -74.90
C PRO A 520 19.39 5.04 -73.80
N PRO A 521 18.36 5.22 -72.94
CA PRO A 521 18.57 5.59 -71.52
C PRO A 521 17.60 4.88 -70.54
N PRO A 522 17.79 5.06 -69.22
CA PRO A 522 18.38 4.12 -68.27
C PRO A 522 17.35 3.18 -67.60
N LEU A 523 17.82 2.19 -66.84
CA LEU A 523 17.05 1.63 -65.72
C LEU A 523 16.98 2.69 -64.60
N PRO A 524 15.79 3.04 -64.09
CA PRO A 524 15.58 3.45 -62.71
C PRO A 524 14.81 2.33 -62.03
N GLY A 525 15.41 1.62 -61.09
CA GLY A 525 15.57 2.16 -59.76
C GLY A 525 14.61 1.40 -58.85
N ALA A 526 15.16 0.83 -57.78
CA ALA A 526 14.47 -0.03 -56.83
C ALA A 526 13.08 0.50 -56.43
N GLY A 527 12.05 -0.32 -56.61
CA GLY A 527 10.83 -0.23 -55.83
C GLY A 527 11.08 -0.74 -54.40
N PRO A 528 10.39 -0.19 -53.39
CA PRO A 528 10.75 -0.33 -51.97
C PRO A 528 10.52 -1.77 -51.45
N PRO A 529 11.11 -2.15 -50.30
CA PRO A 529 10.87 -3.46 -49.69
C PRO A 529 9.39 -3.64 -49.33
N PRO A 530 8.91 -4.88 -49.17
CA PRO A 530 7.52 -5.15 -48.81
C PRO A 530 7.15 -4.48 -47.48
N PRO A 531 5.88 -4.06 -47.29
CA PRO A 531 5.46 -3.42 -46.06
C PRO A 531 5.54 -4.40 -44.87
N PRO A 532 5.85 -3.91 -43.65
CA PRO A 532 5.87 -4.73 -42.45
C PRO A 532 4.47 -5.28 -42.12
N PRO A 533 4.40 -6.39 -41.37
CA PRO A 533 3.12 -7.02 -40.99
C PRO A 533 2.23 -6.06 -40.18
N PRO A 534 0.89 -6.18 -40.30
CA PRO A 534 -0.04 -5.29 -39.60
C PRO A 534 0.04 -5.48 -38.07
N PRO A 535 -0.15 -4.40 -37.28
CA PRO A 535 -0.13 -4.48 -35.82
C PRO A 535 -1.38 -5.17 -35.27
N ALA A 536 -1.24 -5.75 -34.07
CA ALA A 536 -2.31 -6.40 -33.32
C ALA A 536 -3.49 -5.45 -32.99
N PRO A 537 -4.73 -5.96 -32.87
CA PRO A 537 -5.92 -5.13 -32.68
C PRO A 537 -5.99 -4.50 -31.27
N PRO A 538 -6.53 -3.28 -31.11
CA PRO A 538 -6.69 -2.64 -29.80
C PRO A 538 -7.98 -3.06 -29.08
N LEU A 539 -7.89 -3.11 -27.75
CA LEU A 539 -8.99 -3.26 -26.79
C LEU A 539 -10.05 -2.12 -26.91
N PRO A 540 -11.31 -2.35 -26.52
CA PRO A 540 -12.38 -1.37 -26.68
C PRO A 540 -12.46 -0.37 -25.50
N GLY A 541 -12.61 0.92 -25.83
CA GLY A 541 -13.33 1.87 -24.96
C GLY A 541 -12.59 3.16 -24.58
N GLY A 542 -12.67 4.20 -25.43
CA GLY A 542 -12.34 5.58 -25.08
C GLY A 542 -13.21 6.55 -25.89
N ILE A 543 -13.98 7.37 -25.17
CA ILE A 543 -15.01 8.30 -25.69
C ILE A 543 -14.33 9.54 -26.29
N PRO A 544 -14.78 10.11 -27.43
CA PRO A 544 -14.16 11.33 -27.98
C PRO A 544 -14.73 12.61 -27.36
N LEU A 545 -13.84 13.58 -27.09
CA LEU A 545 -14.14 14.97 -26.74
C LEU A 545 -14.72 15.76 -27.93
N PRO A 546 -15.60 16.76 -27.72
CA PRO A 546 -16.15 17.60 -28.79
C PRO A 546 -15.24 18.81 -29.15
N PRO A 547 -15.38 19.39 -30.36
CA PRO A 547 -14.51 20.46 -30.89
C PRO A 547 -14.86 21.88 -30.36
N PRO A 548 -13.96 22.87 -30.49
CA PRO A 548 -14.15 24.22 -29.97
C PRO A 548 -15.01 25.12 -30.88
N LEU A 549 -15.85 25.96 -30.26
CA LEU A 549 -16.68 26.99 -30.91
C LEU A 549 -15.95 28.36 -30.96
N PRO A 550 -16.26 29.23 -31.96
CA PRO A 550 -15.51 30.46 -32.23
C PRO A 550 -15.94 31.65 -31.35
N LEU A 551 -14.97 32.52 -31.03
CA LEU A 551 -15.17 33.84 -30.43
C LEU A 551 -15.58 34.88 -31.49
N PRO A 552 -16.56 35.75 -31.19
CA PRO A 552 -16.65 37.09 -31.78
C PRO A 552 -16.37 38.18 -30.73
N GLY A 553 -15.61 39.20 -31.14
CA GLY A 553 -15.07 40.25 -30.28
C GLY A 553 -15.97 41.46 -29.98
N MET A 554 -15.44 42.24 -29.01
CA MET A 554 -15.63 43.66 -28.66
C MET A 554 -17.03 44.28 -28.60
N THR A 555 -17.38 44.84 -27.43
CA THR A 555 -17.59 46.28 -27.21
C THR A 555 -18.09 46.60 -25.78
N GLY A 556 -17.51 47.64 -25.16
CA GLY A 556 -18.19 48.49 -24.17
C GLY A 556 -17.97 48.21 -22.67
N ILE A 557 -17.13 49.03 -22.02
CA ILE A 557 -17.23 49.36 -20.58
C ILE A 557 -18.09 50.64 -20.47
N PRO A 558 -19.05 50.73 -19.52
CA PRO A 558 -19.03 51.80 -18.50
C PRO A 558 -19.28 51.31 -17.03
N PRO A 559 -19.13 52.18 -15.99
CA PRO A 559 -18.63 51.86 -14.63
C PRO A 559 -19.74 51.70 -13.52
N PRO A 560 -19.40 51.47 -12.22
CA PRO A 560 -20.20 50.70 -11.23
C PRO A 560 -21.00 51.54 -10.21
N PRO A 561 -21.86 50.88 -9.40
CA PRO A 561 -22.03 51.22 -7.98
C PRO A 561 -21.97 49.95 -7.09
N TRP A 562 -20.91 49.73 -6.31
CA TRP A 562 -20.84 49.99 -4.86
C TRP A 562 -22.17 49.87 -4.09
N PHE A 563 -22.27 48.82 -3.26
CA PHE A 563 -22.78 48.73 -1.88
C PHE A 563 -23.57 47.44 -1.63
N GLY A 564 -23.13 46.65 -0.64
CA GLY A 564 -23.92 45.57 -0.03
C GLY A 564 -23.31 44.18 -0.25
N GLY A 565 -22.41 43.77 0.65
CA GLY A 565 -22.01 42.36 0.73
C GLY A 565 -23.23 41.47 0.99
N PRO A 566 -23.27 40.23 0.46
CA PRO A 566 -24.37 39.31 0.72
C PRO A 566 -24.49 39.05 2.24
N PRO A 567 -25.72 38.93 2.77
CA PRO A 567 -25.96 38.71 4.19
C PRO A 567 -25.33 37.38 4.63
N PRO A 568 -24.96 37.25 5.92
CA PRO A 568 -24.40 36.01 6.43
C PRO A 568 -25.38 34.85 6.19
N PRO A 569 -24.87 33.65 5.82
CA PRO A 569 -25.72 32.50 5.58
C PRO A 569 -26.53 32.14 6.83
N PRO A 570 -27.79 31.71 6.67
CA PRO A 570 -28.67 31.43 7.81
C PRO A 570 -28.19 30.19 8.59
N PRO A 571 -28.51 30.10 9.89
CA PRO A 571 -28.12 28.95 10.71
C PRO A 571 -28.67 27.64 10.13
N PRO A 572 -27.94 26.51 10.24
CA PRO A 572 -28.41 25.23 9.71
C PRO A 572 -29.70 24.81 10.43
N GLY A 573 -30.84 24.84 9.73
CA GLY A 573 -32.11 24.32 10.26
C GLY A 573 -33.40 25.06 9.91
N GLY A 574 -33.38 26.14 9.12
CA GLY A 574 -34.62 26.80 8.67
C GLY A 574 -35.36 26.01 7.59
N LEU A 575 -36.62 25.64 7.84
CA LEU A 575 -37.54 25.09 6.82
C LEU A 575 -37.78 26.10 5.70
N PRO A 576 -37.82 25.69 4.40
CA PRO A 576 -38.31 26.58 3.36
C PRO A 576 -39.83 26.79 3.53
N PRO A 577 -40.37 27.95 3.12
CA PRO A 577 -41.80 28.23 3.25
C PRO A 577 -42.64 27.23 2.43
N PRO A 578 -43.85 26.86 2.89
CA PRO A 578 -44.73 25.99 2.11
C PRO A 578 -45.16 26.70 0.82
N GLY A 579 -44.78 26.15 -0.34
CA GLY A 579 -45.17 26.68 -1.66
C GLY A 579 -44.02 26.98 -2.62
N ALA A 580 -42.76 26.86 -2.19
CA ALA A 580 -41.63 26.95 -3.11
C ALA A 580 -41.54 25.68 -3.98
N ILE A 581 -41.74 25.82 -5.30
CA ILE A 581 -41.46 24.76 -6.27
C ILE A 581 -39.94 24.57 -6.28
N VAL A 582 -39.47 23.48 -5.69
CA VAL A 582 -38.06 23.08 -5.80
C VAL A 582 -37.89 22.42 -7.16
N ASP A 583 -37.13 23.06 -8.04
CA ASP A 583 -36.79 22.49 -9.35
C ASP A 583 -35.79 21.34 -9.11
N LEU A 584 -36.31 20.11 -9.16
CA LEU A 584 -35.52 18.89 -8.90
C LEU A 584 -35.08 18.27 -10.24
N PRO A 585 -33.82 17.84 -10.36
CA PRO A 585 -33.28 17.37 -11.63
C PRO A 585 -33.90 16.02 -12.06
N TYR A 586 -33.89 15.78 -13.38
CA TYR A 586 -34.34 14.54 -14.02
C TYR A 586 -35.77 14.09 -13.69
N GLY A 587 -36.68 15.04 -13.41
CA GLY A 587 -38.09 14.75 -13.15
C GLY A 587 -38.37 14.09 -11.78
N MET A 588 -37.43 14.20 -10.84
CA MET A 588 -37.64 13.77 -9.45
C MET A 588 -38.88 14.42 -8.84
N LYS A 589 -39.68 13.62 -8.15
CA LYS A 589 -40.72 14.13 -7.28
C LYS A 589 -40.13 14.45 -5.91
N GLN A 590 -40.63 15.53 -5.30
CA GLN A 590 -40.27 15.87 -3.92
C GLN A 590 -40.62 14.69 -3.01
N LYS A 591 -39.62 14.18 -2.29
CA LYS A 591 -39.79 13.10 -1.31
C LYS A 591 -40.69 13.55 -0.16
N LYS A 592 -41.57 12.65 0.30
CA LYS A 592 -42.49 12.90 1.42
C LYS A 592 -41.69 13.08 2.70
N ILE A 593 -41.90 14.21 3.37
CA ILE A 593 -41.22 14.52 4.63
C ILE A 593 -42.06 13.93 5.78
N TYR A 594 -41.53 12.93 6.47
CA TYR A 594 -42.16 12.40 7.68
C TYR A 594 -41.85 13.30 8.87
N LYS A 595 -42.89 13.67 9.61
CA LYS A 595 -42.77 14.39 10.88
C LYS A 595 -43.10 13.41 12.01
N PRO A 596 -42.09 12.92 12.76
CA PRO A 596 -42.32 12.07 13.92
C PRO A 596 -43.12 12.82 14.98
N GLU A 597 -44.02 12.14 15.67
CA GLU A 597 -44.81 12.72 16.76
C GLU A 597 -43.97 12.97 18.03
N VAL A 598 -42.86 12.26 18.17
CA VAL A 598 -41.94 12.36 19.32
C VAL A 598 -40.59 12.90 18.86
N SER A 599 -39.98 13.77 19.67
CA SER A 599 -38.60 14.22 19.43
C SER A 599 -37.66 13.02 19.43
N MET A 600 -36.97 12.80 18.32
CA MET A 600 -36.00 11.70 18.15
C MET A 600 -34.57 12.20 18.32
N LYS A 601 -33.66 11.29 18.68
CA LYS A 601 -32.22 11.59 18.72
C LYS A 601 -31.76 12.03 17.32
N ARG A 602 -31.04 13.14 17.25
CA ARG A 602 -30.40 13.57 16.00
C ARG A 602 -29.34 12.54 15.62
N ILE A 603 -29.37 12.12 14.37
CA ILE A 603 -28.34 11.28 13.79
C ILE A 603 -27.51 12.18 12.87
N ASN A 604 -26.18 12.11 12.99
CA ASN A 604 -25.27 12.91 12.18
C ASN A 604 -25.12 12.30 10.79
N TRP A 605 -25.92 12.76 9.83
CA TRP A 605 -25.90 12.30 8.44
C TRP A 605 -25.53 13.47 7.53
N SER A 606 -24.72 13.19 6.52
CA SER A 606 -24.44 14.13 5.44
C SER A 606 -25.59 14.09 4.43
N LYS A 607 -26.22 15.25 4.20
CA LYS A 607 -27.31 15.37 3.24
C LYS A 607 -26.74 15.34 1.82
N ILE A 608 -27.31 14.51 0.96
CA ILE A 608 -26.99 14.51 -0.48
C ILE A 608 -27.77 15.65 -1.14
N GLU A 609 -27.06 16.55 -1.83
CA GLU A 609 -27.67 17.65 -2.57
C GLU A 609 -28.28 17.11 -3.88
N PRO A 610 -29.57 17.37 -4.16
CA PRO A 610 -30.23 16.82 -5.36
C PRO A 610 -29.53 17.16 -6.68
N LYS A 611 -28.81 18.29 -6.74
CA LYS A 611 -28.07 18.75 -7.92
C LYS A 611 -26.83 17.92 -8.25
N GLU A 612 -26.34 17.12 -7.29
CA GLU A 612 -25.17 16.25 -7.45
C GLU A 612 -25.56 14.84 -7.93
N LEU A 613 -26.85 14.56 -8.09
CA LEU A 613 -27.33 13.26 -8.53
C LEU A 613 -27.14 13.08 -10.05
N SER A 614 -26.65 11.93 -10.48
CA SER A 614 -26.57 11.54 -11.89
C SER A 614 -27.90 10.97 -12.40
N GLU A 615 -28.21 11.09 -13.70
CA GLU A 615 -29.46 10.60 -14.33
C GLU A 615 -29.79 9.10 -14.08
N ASN A 616 -28.78 8.27 -13.84
CA ASN A 616 -28.96 6.83 -13.54
C ASN A 616 -28.95 6.48 -12.04
N CYS A 617 -28.96 7.48 -11.15
CA CYS A 617 -28.86 7.26 -9.72
C CYS A 617 -30.04 6.45 -9.17
N PHE A 618 -29.76 5.50 -8.28
CA PHE A 618 -30.77 4.71 -7.56
C PHE A 618 -31.86 5.59 -6.93
N TRP A 619 -31.46 6.72 -6.33
CA TRP A 619 -32.35 7.64 -5.63
C TRP A 619 -33.42 8.28 -6.53
N LEU A 620 -33.22 8.29 -7.85
CA LEU A 620 -34.19 8.76 -8.85
C LEU A 620 -35.35 7.78 -9.07
N LYS A 621 -35.10 6.48 -8.90
CA LYS A 621 -36.02 5.41 -9.28
C LYS A 621 -36.76 4.81 -8.07
N VAL A 622 -36.27 5.04 -6.86
CA VAL A 622 -36.82 4.46 -5.63
C VAL A 622 -38.16 5.10 -5.26
N LYS A 623 -39.18 4.26 -4.99
CA LYS A 623 -40.48 4.68 -4.46
C LYS A 623 -40.58 4.29 -2.99
N GLU A 624 -39.92 5.07 -2.14
CA GLU A 624 -39.82 4.82 -0.69
C GLU A 624 -41.18 4.75 0.02
N GLU A 625 -42.20 5.44 -0.50
CA GLU A 625 -43.58 5.41 0.01
C GLU A 625 -44.17 3.99 0.06
N LYS A 626 -43.69 3.06 -0.76
CA LYS A 626 -44.16 1.65 -0.75
C LYS A 626 -43.74 0.88 0.50
N PHE A 627 -42.74 1.38 1.22
CA PHE A 627 -42.21 0.75 2.44
C PHE A 627 -42.74 1.44 3.70
N GLU A 628 -43.72 2.35 3.56
CA GLU A 628 -44.40 2.95 4.70
C GLU A 628 -45.15 1.89 5.50
N ASN A 629 -44.72 1.64 6.73
CA ASN A 629 -45.39 0.77 7.67
C ASN A 629 -45.62 1.52 9.00
N PRO A 630 -46.87 1.76 9.42
CA PRO A 630 -47.18 2.42 10.70
C PRO A 630 -46.51 1.78 11.92
N ASP A 631 -46.39 0.45 11.94
CA ASP A 631 -45.78 -0.28 13.05
C ASP A 631 -44.26 -0.03 13.11
N LEU A 632 -43.61 0.14 11.95
CA LEU A 632 -42.20 0.52 11.86
C LEU A 632 -41.99 1.92 12.43
N PHE A 633 -42.85 2.89 12.09
CA PHE A 633 -42.76 4.25 12.62
C PHE A 633 -42.98 4.28 14.14
N ALA A 634 -43.93 3.51 14.66
CA ALA A 634 -44.17 3.39 16.10
C ALA A 634 -42.94 2.80 16.82
N LYS A 635 -42.31 1.77 16.25
CA LYS A 635 -41.10 1.15 16.82
C LYS A 635 -39.89 2.09 16.80
N LEU A 636 -39.72 2.84 15.71
CA LEU A 636 -38.67 3.86 15.60
C LEU A 636 -38.86 4.98 16.64
N ALA A 637 -40.09 5.46 16.82
CA ALA A 637 -40.41 6.45 17.83
C ALA A 637 -40.09 5.93 19.25
N LEU A 638 -40.45 4.68 19.56
CA LEU A 638 -40.19 4.08 20.88
C LEU A 638 -38.68 3.86 21.14
N THR A 639 -37.93 3.49 20.11
CA THR A 639 -36.51 3.13 20.24
C THR A 639 -35.60 4.38 20.29
N PHE A 640 -35.92 5.40 19.50
CA PHE A 640 -35.07 6.56 19.28
C PHE A 640 -35.60 7.88 19.86
N ALA A 641 -36.71 7.86 20.62
CA ALA A 641 -37.17 9.03 21.37
C ALA A 641 -36.08 9.57 22.32
N THR A 642 -35.91 10.89 22.33
CA THR A 642 -34.96 11.58 23.24
C THR A 642 -35.39 11.55 24.69
N GLN A 643 -36.68 11.33 24.97
CA GLN A 643 -37.23 11.21 26.33
C GLN A 643 -38.11 9.95 26.37
N ARG A 644 -37.72 8.96 27.18
CA ARG A 644 -38.60 7.83 27.53
C ARG A 644 -39.59 8.34 28.58
N LYS A 645 -40.89 8.27 28.30
CA LYS A 645 -41.92 8.42 29.34
C LYS A 645 -42.07 7.12 30.10
#